data_AF-A0A3D0XZ22-F1
#
_entry.id   AF-A0A3D0XZ22-F1
#
_cell.length_a   1.000
_cell.length_b   1.000
_cell.length_c   1.000
_cell.angle_alpha   90.00
_cell.angle_beta   90.00
_cell.angle_gamma   90.00
#
_symmetry.space_group_name_H-M   'P 1'
#
loop_
_entity.id
_entity.type
_entity.pdbx_description
1 polymer ?
#
loop_
_entity_poly.entity_id
_entity_poly.type
_entity_poly.pdbx_seq_one_letter_code
_entity_poly.pdbx_strand_id
1 'polypeptide(L)'
;MKEKMKQYKTEIILTIAIILITAVIFGISKYFNLENIDSLKTMSELIFSSLIGLVAIWISGYFILIQLYKNTYPMEIIEKNFLKIVKIILICSFINILIGVLVLTIFTNYVSEIYYLILFVINVGIIFYYTYRINRIFTINTYVDNYFKELGNNLEKENIKKDEVDKVFKDFHKFFDECIVKDEYYVCNNISKKIGLLFEKLIEHCNAMILKNKEEMAEYIFDKIVNSGLYQISYAKDCQSKSLVSNIFRQQEQNIKICIKIGRIEWFKKYVEKINLLIKKCQENDEIILDELYDLNMEIGEKLLDKDDIWIEWFVDELYKLNVSLKYAFKNIDLKYFGKLLTYIMVKNVEKENYDKNKYNILKNIFEKFTYKITHINDSVQDVVIYYSLYGNQIIENQYKELVKDFIEIITSEKNRIIEDEKWNEFVLYYLNITMQEWQEDFGEFNRKIIINLVLELSIINQNCNYYSFLPEYDKIIKEKKDDPNLMNQICDEFDELFTRLIINNNVNMFYLILRRLKNSIILLEQKDKKAQEKLFNLYIGILIRTVNIENKKFAELTLSIIDDTIDELDKNRKISNGLGIYIIEEISDVAIYRSRIKEMNVINVTNLLADFLEEEKNYNFIVSDNTRKKLLYKNIYNIGMSCIENNMENALRNVSNRMGWLIIGSLNNSDSPDLTNYLIDRTIDLFKIAKNMEISEKTIVFIMTLFTTVGTFCCKDPKYIGYLNKILGVLKNDEYGRIKTAIELRTRENNMWDKLFEGNTQQLTQKFLKELRDR
;
A
#
# COMPACT_ATOMS: atom_id res chain seq x y z
N MET A 1 54.15 5.79 -48.29
CA MET A 1 53.95 6.38 -49.65
C MET A 1 53.06 5.53 -50.56
N LYS A 2 53.30 4.21 -50.71
CA LYS A 2 52.47 3.32 -51.57
C LYS A 2 50.98 3.27 -51.18
N GLU A 3 50.63 3.31 -49.89
CA GLU A 3 49.22 3.36 -49.45
C GLU A 3 48.54 4.72 -49.73
N LYS A 4 49.25 5.84 -49.53
CA LYS A 4 48.75 7.17 -49.89
C LYS A 4 48.55 7.32 -51.41
N MET A 5 49.45 6.79 -52.24
CA MET A 5 49.24 6.78 -53.71
C MET A 5 48.03 5.94 -54.15
N LYS A 6 47.66 4.90 -53.38
CA LYS A 6 46.46 4.09 -53.65
C LYS A 6 45.17 4.87 -53.40
N GLN A 7 45.14 5.72 -52.36
CA GLN A 7 43.99 6.55 -51.99
C GLN A 7 43.68 7.67 -52.99
N TYR A 8 44.70 8.26 -53.62
CA TYR A 8 44.58 9.41 -54.54
C TYR A 8 44.73 9.02 -56.02
N LYS A 9 44.76 7.71 -56.33
CA LYS A 9 45.09 7.19 -57.66
C LYS A 9 44.20 7.77 -58.76
N THR A 10 42.89 7.84 -58.53
CA THR A 10 41.92 8.33 -59.52
C THR A 10 42.05 9.83 -59.77
N GLU A 11 42.32 10.62 -58.72
CA GLU A 11 42.47 12.08 -58.77
C GLU A 11 43.78 12.48 -59.48
N ILE A 12 44.87 11.73 -59.22
CA ILE A 12 46.16 11.89 -59.89
C ILE A 12 46.04 11.54 -61.38
N ILE A 13 45.38 10.42 -61.73
CA ILE A 13 45.18 10.03 -63.12
C ILE A 13 44.35 11.07 -63.89
N LEU A 14 43.27 11.57 -63.27
CA LEU A 14 42.41 12.60 -63.89
C LEU A 14 43.19 13.89 -64.15
N THR A 15 43.97 14.35 -63.18
CA THR A 15 44.80 15.56 -63.29
C THR A 15 45.86 15.42 -64.38
N ILE A 16 46.57 14.29 -64.42
CA ILE A 16 47.58 14.00 -65.44
C ILE A 16 46.95 13.93 -66.84
N ALA A 17 45.77 13.30 -66.97
CA ALA A 17 45.06 13.22 -68.24
C ALA A 17 44.65 14.60 -68.76
N ILE A 18 44.09 15.46 -67.90
CA ILE A 18 43.71 16.84 -68.29
C ILE A 18 44.94 17.62 -68.72
N ILE A 19 46.05 17.53 -67.99
CA ILE A 19 47.30 18.23 -68.34
C ILE A 19 47.88 17.72 -69.67
N LEU A 20 47.88 16.41 -69.92
CA LEU A 20 48.32 15.82 -71.18
C LEU A 20 47.47 16.28 -72.36
N ILE A 21 46.14 16.24 -72.22
CA ILE A 21 45.20 16.71 -73.25
C ILE A 21 45.42 18.20 -73.52
N THR A 22 45.55 19.01 -72.46
CA THR A 22 45.82 20.45 -72.56
C THR A 22 47.14 20.72 -73.28
N ALA A 23 48.21 19.99 -72.94
CA ALA A 23 49.52 20.14 -73.56
C ALA A 23 49.50 19.77 -75.05
N VAL A 24 48.79 18.71 -75.43
CA VAL A 24 48.60 18.31 -76.83
C VAL A 24 47.82 19.38 -77.59
N ILE A 25 46.72 19.88 -77.02
CA ILE A 25 45.88 20.92 -77.67
C ILE A 25 46.64 22.24 -77.81
N PHE A 26 47.38 22.67 -76.78
CA PHE A 26 48.22 23.86 -76.87
C PHE A 26 49.35 23.70 -77.88
N GLY A 27 49.97 22.51 -77.94
CA GLY A 27 50.99 22.18 -78.95
C GLY A 27 50.44 22.24 -80.38
N ILE A 28 49.25 21.67 -80.61
CA ILE A 28 48.53 21.75 -81.88
C ILE A 28 48.20 23.21 -82.20
N SER A 29 47.67 23.96 -81.24
CA SER A 29 47.27 25.36 -81.46
C SER A 29 48.47 26.24 -81.87
N LYS A 30 49.64 26.01 -81.26
CA LYS A 30 50.88 26.73 -81.57
C LYS A 30 51.42 26.36 -82.96
N TYR A 31 51.18 25.13 -83.41
CA TYR A 31 51.59 24.66 -84.73
C TYR A 31 50.73 25.23 -85.86
N PHE A 32 49.41 25.36 -85.65
CA PHE A 32 48.48 25.85 -86.68
C PHE A 32 48.38 27.38 -86.78
N ASN A 33 48.80 28.13 -85.76
CA ASN A 33 48.95 29.60 -85.76
C ASN A 33 47.83 30.40 -86.48
N LEU A 34 46.58 30.05 -86.19
CA LEU A 34 45.38 30.67 -86.77
C LEU A 34 45.10 32.04 -86.12
N GLU A 35 44.66 33.02 -86.92
CA GLU A 35 44.38 34.39 -86.48
C GLU A 35 43.31 34.48 -85.38
N ASN A 36 43.46 35.48 -84.51
CA ASN A 36 42.56 35.77 -83.40
C ASN A 36 41.22 36.31 -83.88
N ILE A 37 40.14 35.91 -83.19
CA ILE A 37 38.82 36.48 -83.37
C ILE A 37 38.50 37.30 -82.11
N ASP A 38 38.45 38.63 -82.22
CA ASP A 38 38.27 39.54 -81.07
C ASP A 38 37.02 39.24 -80.23
N SER A 39 35.95 38.75 -80.86
CA SER A 39 34.71 38.38 -80.17
C SER A 39 34.87 37.13 -79.28
N LEU A 40 35.70 36.15 -79.69
CA LEU A 40 35.99 34.94 -78.91
C LEU A 40 36.94 35.20 -77.75
N LYS A 41 37.90 36.12 -77.92
CA LYS A 41 38.75 36.61 -76.84
C LYS A 41 37.93 37.32 -75.76
N THR A 42 37.07 38.25 -76.18
CA THR A 42 36.15 38.97 -75.27
C THR A 42 35.23 38.00 -74.51
N MET A 43 34.72 36.97 -75.20
CA MET A 43 33.91 35.92 -74.58
C MET A 43 34.72 35.09 -73.58
N SER A 44 35.98 34.76 -73.89
CA SER A 44 36.88 34.01 -73.01
C SER A 44 37.24 34.80 -71.75
N GLU A 45 37.45 36.11 -71.86
CA GLU A 45 37.69 37.02 -70.71
C GLU A 45 36.47 37.13 -69.79
N LEU A 46 35.27 37.25 -70.36
CA LEU A 46 34.01 37.23 -69.60
C LEU A 46 33.77 35.89 -68.91
N ILE A 47 34.07 34.77 -69.58
CA ILE A 47 33.96 33.42 -69.01
C ILE A 47 34.96 33.22 -67.88
N PHE A 48 36.20 33.68 -68.02
CA PHE A 48 37.20 33.60 -66.97
C PHE A 48 36.76 34.37 -65.72
N SER A 49 36.24 35.59 -65.90
CA SER A 49 35.69 36.40 -64.81
C SER A 49 34.48 35.74 -64.15
N SER A 50 33.59 35.15 -64.96
CA SER A 50 32.42 34.41 -64.49
C SER A 50 32.79 33.13 -63.75
N LEU A 51 33.83 32.41 -64.18
CA LEU A 51 34.37 31.23 -63.52
C LEU A 51 34.89 31.58 -62.13
N ILE A 52 35.67 32.66 -62.00
CA ILE A 52 36.16 33.14 -60.71
C ILE A 52 34.99 33.49 -59.79
N GLY A 53 34.00 34.23 -60.28
CA GLY A 53 32.79 34.56 -59.52
C GLY A 53 32.02 33.33 -59.06
N LEU A 54 31.81 32.35 -59.94
CA LEU A 54 31.10 31.10 -59.65
C LEU A 54 31.85 30.25 -58.61
N VAL A 55 33.18 30.13 -58.73
CA VAL A 55 34.01 29.40 -57.76
C VAL A 55 34.00 30.11 -56.41
N ALA A 56 34.07 31.45 -56.37
CA ALA A 56 33.99 32.22 -55.14
C ALA A 56 32.65 32.02 -54.41
N ILE A 57 31.52 32.13 -55.13
CA ILE A 57 30.17 31.88 -54.57
C ILE A 57 30.08 30.45 -54.04
N TRP A 58 30.57 29.47 -54.80
CA TRP A 58 30.55 28.07 -54.38
C TRP A 58 31.40 27.82 -53.13
N ILE A 59 32.60 28.41 -53.03
CA ILE A 59 33.46 28.34 -51.84
C ILE A 59 32.77 28.97 -50.62
N SER A 60 32.11 30.12 -50.79
CA SER A 60 31.34 30.75 -49.71
C SER A 60 30.18 29.86 -49.23
N GLY A 61 29.40 29.29 -50.16
CA GLY A 61 28.34 28.34 -49.83
C GLY A 61 28.87 27.08 -49.14
N TYR A 62 30.04 26.59 -49.57
CA TYR A 62 30.74 25.48 -48.94
C TYR A 62 31.10 25.75 -47.47
N PHE A 63 31.65 26.93 -47.14
CA PHE A 63 32.01 27.25 -45.76
C PHE A 63 30.79 27.30 -44.84
N ILE A 64 29.67 27.83 -45.33
CA ILE A 64 28.39 27.85 -44.60
C ILE A 64 27.90 26.41 -44.36
N LEU A 65 27.93 25.55 -45.38
CA LEU A 65 27.54 24.15 -45.26
C LEU A 65 28.43 23.38 -44.29
N ILE A 66 29.75 23.60 -44.28
CA ILE A 66 30.64 22.98 -43.29
C ILE A 66 30.33 23.44 -41.88
N GLN A 67 30.05 24.74 -41.66
CA GLN A 67 29.72 25.22 -40.33
C GLN A 67 28.43 24.59 -39.80
N LEU A 68 27.41 24.45 -40.66
CA LEU A 68 26.18 23.72 -40.34
C LEU A 68 26.46 22.24 -40.07
N TYR A 69 27.19 21.56 -40.94
CA TYR A 69 27.42 20.12 -40.83
C TYR A 69 28.38 19.74 -39.69
N LYS A 70 29.39 20.55 -39.39
CA LYS A 70 30.38 20.28 -38.34
C LYS A 70 29.73 20.20 -36.96
N ASN A 71 28.70 21.01 -36.72
CA ASN A 71 27.99 21.05 -35.46
C ASN A 71 26.95 19.91 -35.36
N THR A 72 26.36 19.49 -36.49
CA THR A 72 25.27 18.50 -36.49
C THR A 72 25.72 17.05 -36.75
N TYR A 73 26.87 16.82 -37.39
CA TYR A 73 27.30 15.48 -37.84
C TYR A 73 28.69 15.07 -37.33
N PRO A 74 28.93 13.78 -37.05
CA PRO A 74 30.27 13.24 -36.76
C PRO A 74 31.33 13.63 -37.81
N MET A 75 32.53 13.98 -37.34
CA MET A 75 33.59 14.54 -38.21
C MET A 75 34.07 13.54 -39.26
N GLU A 76 34.05 12.25 -38.93
CA GLU A 76 34.47 11.20 -39.84
C GLU A 76 33.59 11.09 -41.10
N ILE A 77 32.31 11.45 -40.98
CA ILE A 77 31.38 11.55 -42.12
C ILE A 77 31.80 12.68 -43.07
N ILE A 78 32.07 13.85 -42.48
CA ILE A 78 32.46 15.05 -43.19
C ILE A 78 33.78 14.79 -43.93
N GLU A 79 34.73 14.13 -43.28
CA GLU A 79 36.03 13.84 -43.90
C GLU A 79 35.99 12.83 -45.03
N LYS A 80 35.30 11.69 -44.86
CA LYS A 80 35.33 10.60 -45.84
C LYS A 80 34.50 10.90 -47.09
N ASN A 81 33.37 11.59 -46.95
CA ASN A 81 32.42 11.78 -48.04
C ASN A 81 32.29 13.23 -48.52
N PHE A 82 32.20 14.20 -47.61
CA PHE A 82 32.04 15.61 -47.98
C PHE A 82 33.32 16.19 -48.56
N LEU A 83 34.41 16.15 -47.78
CA LEU A 83 35.69 16.74 -48.14
C LEU A 83 36.29 16.10 -49.39
N LYS A 84 36.03 14.81 -49.63
CA LYS A 84 36.51 14.12 -50.83
C LYS A 84 35.90 14.70 -52.11
N ILE A 85 34.59 14.96 -52.11
CA ILE A 85 33.90 15.53 -53.28
C ILE A 85 34.31 16.99 -53.48
N VAL A 86 34.42 17.76 -52.40
CA VAL A 86 34.86 19.16 -52.42
C VAL A 86 36.27 19.29 -53.00
N LYS A 87 37.20 18.41 -52.60
CA LYS A 87 38.56 18.37 -53.15
C LYS A 87 38.56 18.19 -54.67
N ILE A 88 37.71 17.31 -55.21
CA ILE A 88 37.59 17.08 -56.66
C ILE A 88 37.12 18.35 -57.38
N ILE A 89 36.10 19.03 -56.85
CA ILE A 89 35.58 20.28 -57.43
C ILE A 89 36.65 21.37 -57.44
N LEU A 90 37.38 21.52 -56.32
CA LEU A 90 38.46 22.52 -56.20
C LEU A 90 39.62 22.23 -57.17
N ILE A 91 40.06 20.97 -57.29
CA ILE A 91 41.13 20.58 -58.21
C ILE A 91 40.72 20.90 -59.65
N CYS A 92 39.51 20.50 -60.08
CA CYS A 92 39.03 20.77 -61.44
C CYS A 92 38.91 22.27 -61.72
N SER A 93 38.40 23.04 -60.75
CA SER A 93 38.25 24.50 -60.88
C SER A 93 39.59 25.22 -60.92
N PHE A 94 40.56 24.81 -60.10
CA PHE A 94 41.89 25.39 -60.07
C PHE A 94 42.66 25.12 -61.38
N ILE A 95 42.58 23.89 -61.89
CA ILE A 95 43.17 23.54 -63.20
C ILE A 95 42.54 24.39 -64.29
N ASN A 96 41.21 24.56 -64.29
CA ASN A 96 40.53 25.35 -65.30
C ASN A 96 40.90 26.85 -65.23
N ILE A 97 41.07 27.41 -64.03
CA ILE A 97 41.59 28.77 -63.85
C ILE A 97 43.02 28.88 -64.39
N LEU A 98 43.91 27.93 -64.07
CA LEU A 98 45.29 27.91 -64.60
C LEU A 98 45.33 27.85 -66.13
N ILE A 99 44.51 26.97 -66.72
CA ILE A 99 44.39 26.86 -68.18
C ILE A 99 43.84 28.17 -68.75
N GLY A 100 42.82 28.78 -68.14
CA GLY A 100 42.29 30.07 -68.55
C GLY A 100 43.33 31.18 -68.54
N VAL A 101 44.17 31.25 -67.49
CA VAL A 101 45.30 32.19 -67.45
C VAL A 101 46.26 31.95 -68.61
N LEU A 102 46.62 30.70 -68.90
CA LEU A 102 47.53 30.35 -70.00
C LEU A 102 46.96 30.69 -71.38
N VAL A 103 45.67 30.43 -71.61
CA VAL A 103 44.97 30.79 -72.85
C VAL A 103 44.93 32.31 -73.04
N LEU A 104 44.58 33.06 -72.00
CA LEU A 104 44.45 34.52 -72.08
C LEU A 104 45.79 35.26 -72.17
N THR A 105 46.90 34.66 -71.71
CA THR A 105 48.22 35.32 -71.66
C THR A 105 49.22 34.85 -72.70
N ILE A 106 49.30 33.54 -72.98
CA ILE A 106 50.38 32.94 -73.79
C ILE A 106 49.83 32.31 -75.08
N PHE A 107 48.64 31.72 -75.03
CA PHE A 107 48.04 30.95 -76.13
C PHE A 107 46.72 31.57 -76.61
N THR A 108 46.74 32.88 -76.90
CA THR A 108 45.59 33.58 -77.49
C THR A 108 45.48 33.18 -78.96
N ASN A 109 44.67 32.14 -79.22
CA ASN A 109 44.29 31.68 -80.56
C ASN A 109 42.93 30.95 -80.53
N TYR A 110 42.30 30.87 -81.69
CA TYR A 110 40.96 30.30 -81.88
C TYR A 110 40.77 28.91 -81.25
N VAL A 111 41.76 28.02 -81.43
CA VAL A 111 41.68 26.62 -80.96
C VAL A 111 41.75 26.54 -79.44
N SER A 112 42.61 27.35 -78.81
CA SER A 112 42.77 27.39 -77.36
C SER A 112 41.59 28.04 -76.65
N GLU A 113 40.98 29.07 -77.26
CA GLU A 113 39.78 29.74 -76.73
C GLU A 113 38.55 28.82 -76.77
N ILE A 114 38.33 28.07 -77.86
CA ILE A 114 37.25 27.07 -77.94
C ILE A 114 37.47 25.94 -76.94
N TYR A 115 38.71 25.48 -76.79
CA TYR A 115 39.02 24.45 -75.79
C TYR A 115 38.72 24.93 -74.37
N TYR A 116 39.06 26.18 -74.05
CA TYR A 116 38.75 26.79 -72.76
C TYR A 116 37.24 26.93 -72.52
N LEU A 117 36.48 27.33 -73.53
CA LEU A 117 35.01 27.35 -73.52
C LEU A 117 34.42 25.97 -73.17
N ILE A 118 34.90 24.92 -73.83
CA ILE A 118 34.45 23.53 -73.58
C ILE A 118 34.81 23.11 -72.15
N LEU A 119 36.03 23.39 -71.70
CA LEU A 119 36.48 23.11 -70.33
C LEU A 119 35.64 23.85 -69.28
N PHE A 120 35.28 25.12 -69.54
CA PHE A 120 34.40 25.89 -68.67
C PHE A 120 33.04 25.23 -68.50
N VAL A 121 32.38 24.85 -69.61
CA VAL A 121 31.06 24.17 -69.56
C VAL A 121 31.15 22.84 -68.80
N ILE A 122 32.21 22.07 -69.04
CA ILE A 122 32.47 20.82 -68.29
C ILE A 122 32.62 21.10 -66.79
N ASN A 123 33.38 22.13 -66.41
CA ASN A 123 33.59 22.45 -65.00
C ASN A 123 32.31 22.94 -64.31
N VAL A 124 31.50 23.75 -65.00
CA VAL A 124 30.18 24.14 -64.50
C VAL A 124 29.32 22.90 -64.27
N GLY A 125 29.28 21.96 -65.22
CA GLY A 125 28.57 20.68 -65.07
C GLY A 125 29.07 19.85 -63.88
N ILE A 126 30.39 19.78 -63.67
CA ILE A 126 31.02 19.11 -62.52
C ILE A 126 30.56 19.76 -61.21
N ILE A 127 30.65 21.09 -61.10
CA ILE A 127 30.26 21.84 -59.89
C ILE A 127 28.80 21.55 -59.55
N PHE A 128 27.87 21.67 -60.51
CA PHE A 128 26.46 21.43 -60.27
C PHE A 128 26.15 19.95 -59.92
N TYR A 129 26.70 18.99 -60.67
CA TYR A 129 26.45 17.56 -60.43
C TYR A 129 26.94 17.11 -59.05
N TYR A 130 28.17 17.50 -58.67
CA TYR A 130 28.73 17.12 -57.39
C TYR A 130 28.11 17.88 -56.22
N THR A 131 27.70 19.14 -56.40
CA THR A 131 26.94 19.88 -55.37
C THR A 131 25.56 19.24 -55.14
N TYR A 132 24.86 18.84 -56.20
CA TYR A 132 23.62 18.07 -56.07
C TYR A 132 23.83 16.73 -55.35
N ARG A 133 24.91 16.00 -55.69
CA ARG A 133 25.26 14.75 -54.99
C ARG A 133 25.56 14.97 -53.51
N ILE A 134 26.29 16.03 -53.17
CA ILE A 134 26.56 16.41 -51.77
C ILE A 134 25.23 16.60 -51.04
N ASN A 135 24.32 17.42 -51.55
CA ASN A 135 23.03 17.67 -50.89
C ASN A 135 22.17 16.40 -50.75
N ARG A 136 22.18 15.51 -51.75
CA ARG A 136 21.43 14.23 -51.69
C ARG A 136 22.06 13.22 -50.71
N ILE A 137 23.38 13.19 -50.59
CA ILE A 137 24.08 12.25 -49.70
C ILE A 137 24.02 12.74 -48.24
N PHE A 138 24.09 14.04 -48.01
CA PHE A 138 24.12 14.65 -46.66
C PHE A 138 22.75 14.91 -46.02
N THR A 139 21.65 14.40 -46.60
CA THR A 139 20.40 14.26 -45.84
C THR A 139 20.57 13.21 -44.74
N ILE A 140 20.32 13.57 -43.48
CA ILE A 140 20.48 12.75 -42.25
C ILE A 140 20.15 11.27 -42.48
N ASN A 141 18.95 10.98 -42.99
CA ASN A 141 18.45 9.62 -43.12
C ASN A 141 19.23 8.80 -44.17
N THR A 142 19.53 9.37 -45.33
CA THR A 142 20.18 8.64 -46.44
C THR A 142 21.62 8.25 -46.10
N TYR A 143 22.36 9.10 -45.40
CA TYR A 143 23.73 8.79 -45.01
C TYR A 143 23.77 7.72 -43.91
N VAL A 144 23.01 7.93 -42.83
CA VAL A 144 22.93 7.00 -41.71
C VAL A 144 22.51 5.62 -42.24
N ASP A 145 21.53 5.56 -43.14
CA ASP A 145 21.09 4.30 -43.76
C ASP A 145 22.20 3.59 -44.55
N ASN A 146 22.96 4.31 -45.38
CA ASN A 146 24.04 3.71 -46.16
C ASN A 146 25.18 3.23 -45.26
N TYR A 147 25.54 4.01 -44.24
CA TYR A 147 26.59 3.67 -43.29
C TYR A 147 26.25 2.41 -42.49
N PHE A 148 25.04 2.34 -41.91
CA PHE A 148 24.60 1.16 -41.16
C PHE A 148 24.37 -0.05 -42.04
N LYS A 149 23.96 0.14 -43.31
CA LYS A 149 23.86 -0.95 -44.29
C LYS A 149 25.23 -1.54 -44.64
N GLU A 150 26.26 -0.71 -44.78
CA GLU A 150 27.63 -1.17 -45.01
C GLU A 150 28.17 -1.95 -43.80
N LEU A 151 27.94 -1.45 -42.58
CA LEU A 151 28.34 -2.14 -41.35
C LEU A 151 27.59 -3.47 -41.17
N GLY A 152 26.29 -3.52 -41.46
CA GLY A 152 25.51 -4.76 -41.45
C GLY A 152 26.02 -5.79 -42.47
N ASN A 153 26.27 -5.36 -43.71
CA ASN A 153 26.84 -6.24 -44.74
C ASN A 153 28.23 -6.77 -44.35
N ASN A 154 29.00 -6.04 -43.55
CA ASN A 154 30.27 -6.52 -43.03
C ASN A 154 30.10 -7.56 -41.93
N LEU A 155 29.06 -7.42 -41.11
CA LEU A 155 28.75 -8.32 -39.99
C LEU A 155 28.03 -9.61 -40.40
N GLU A 156 27.27 -9.60 -41.49
CA GLU A 156 26.51 -10.75 -42.01
C GLU A 156 27.34 -11.65 -42.95
N LYS A 157 28.65 -11.41 -43.08
CA LYS A 157 29.54 -12.23 -43.93
C LYS A 157 29.67 -13.64 -43.35
N GLU A 158 29.59 -14.65 -44.22
CA GLU A 158 29.70 -16.04 -43.78
C GLU A 158 31.01 -16.36 -43.05
N ASN A 159 32.14 -15.73 -43.41
CA ASN A 159 33.45 -15.98 -42.81
C ASN A 159 34.02 -14.75 -42.10
N ILE A 160 33.25 -14.21 -41.16
CA ILE A 160 33.65 -13.06 -40.36
C ILE A 160 34.66 -13.41 -39.27
N LYS A 161 35.64 -12.53 -39.03
CA LYS A 161 36.66 -12.70 -37.97
C LYS A 161 36.39 -11.81 -36.76
N LYS A 162 36.89 -12.20 -35.58
CA LYS A 162 36.75 -11.43 -34.33
C LYS A 162 37.25 -9.98 -34.47
N ASP A 163 38.42 -9.77 -35.10
CA ASP A 163 38.96 -8.41 -35.34
C ASP A 163 38.06 -7.52 -36.20
N GLU A 164 37.32 -8.12 -37.15
CA GLU A 164 36.40 -7.39 -38.01
C GLU A 164 35.15 -6.96 -37.23
N VAL A 165 34.64 -7.85 -36.37
CA VAL A 165 33.55 -7.54 -35.43
C VAL A 165 33.98 -6.44 -34.47
N ASP A 166 35.14 -6.56 -33.83
CA ASP A 166 35.66 -5.56 -32.89
C ASP A 166 35.78 -4.18 -33.53
N LYS A 167 36.27 -4.12 -34.77
CA LYS A 167 36.39 -2.87 -35.51
C LYS A 167 35.01 -2.24 -35.77
N VAL A 168 34.03 -3.03 -36.21
CA VAL A 168 32.68 -2.52 -36.49
C VAL A 168 32.01 -1.99 -35.22
N PHE A 169 32.12 -2.71 -34.09
CA PHE A 169 31.56 -2.24 -32.82
C PHE A 169 32.27 -1.01 -32.26
N LYS A 170 33.59 -0.89 -32.45
CA LYS A 170 34.34 0.32 -32.10
C LYS A 170 33.89 1.51 -32.95
N ASP A 171 33.65 1.29 -34.24
CA ASP A 171 33.13 2.32 -35.14
C ASP A 171 31.71 2.75 -34.70
N PHE A 172 30.86 1.83 -34.22
CA PHE A 172 29.56 2.20 -33.62
C PHE A 172 29.70 3.09 -32.38
N HIS A 173 30.55 2.72 -31.42
CA HIS A 173 30.74 3.49 -30.18
C HIS A 173 31.24 4.89 -30.50
N LYS A 174 32.30 5.01 -31.31
CA LYS A 174 32.83 6.31 -31.73
C LYS A 174 31.76 7.18 -32.38
N PHE A 175 30.93 6.58 -33.25
CA PHE A 175 29.87 7.30 -33.94
C PHE A 175 28.79 7.80 -32.98
N PHE A 176 28.41 6.99 -31.99
CA PHE A 176 27.44 7.33 -30.96
C PHE A 176 27.98 8.44 -30.03
N ASP A 177 29.23 8.32 -29.57
CA ASP A 177 29.90 9.28 -28.69
C ASP A 177 29.99 10.67 -29.33
N GLU A 178 30.43 10.73 -30.59
CA GLU A 178 30.53 11.99 -31.33
C GLU A 178 29.18 12.70 -31.49
N CYS A 179 28.07 11.96 -31.50
CA CYS A 179 26.73 12.55 -31.58
C CYS A 179 26.26 13.07 -30.22
N ILE A 180 26.50 12.33 -29.15
CA ILE A 180 26.12 12.74 -27.80
C ILE A 180 26.88 13.99 -27.35
N VAL A 181 28.20 14.03 -27.58
CA VAL A 181 29.04 15.20 -27.22
C VAL A 181 28.61 16.50 -27.92
N LYS A 182 27.88 16.40 -29.03
CA LYS A 182 27.39 17.55 -29.80
C LYS A 182 25.99 18.01 -29.43
N ASP A 183 25.33 17.35 -28.46
CA ASP A 183 23.96 17.65 -28.00
C ASP A 183 22.87 17.62 -29.09
N GLU A 184 23.13 16.91 -30.20
CA GLU A 184 22.19 16.80 -31.33
C GLU A 184 21.27 15.59 -31.16
N TYR A 185 20.40 15.66 -30.14
CA TYR A 185 19.57 14.52 -29.69
C TYR A 185 18.65 13.93 -30.77
N TYR A 186 18.24 14.72 -31.78
CA TYR A 186 17.47 14.21 -32.92
C TYR A 186 18.29 13.23 -33.77
N VAL A 187 19.57 13.54 -34.00
CA VAL A 187 20.49 12.68 -34.75
C VAL A 187 20.83 11.44 -33.91
N CYS A 188 21.07 11.61 -32.61
CA CYS A 188 21.27 10.48 -31.67
C CYS A 188 20.09 9.50 -31.70
N ASN A 189 18.84 10.00 -31.66
CA ASN A 189 17.64 9.16 -31.72
C ASN A 189 17.55 8.35 -33.01
N ASN A 190 17.82 8.97 -34.17
CA ASN A 190 17.82 8.27 -35.45
C ASN A 190 18.91 7.19 -35.51
N ILE A 191 20.09 7.48 -34.97
CA ILE A 191 21.22 6.55 -34.92
C ILE A 191 20.91 5.38 -34.01
N SER A 192 20.45 5.61 -32.78
CA SER A 192 20.05 4.56 -31.84
C SER A 192 19.02 3.63 -32.47
N LYS A 193 17.99 4.18 -33.14
CA LYS A 193 16.98 3.37 -33.86
C LYS A 193 17.60 2.48 -34.93
N LYS A 194 18.61 2.96 -35.67
CA LYS A 194 19.28 2.18 -36.72
C LYS A 194 20.22 1.13 -36.15
N ILE A 195 20.91 1.44 -35.05
CA ILE A 195 21.68 0.46 -34.27
C ILE A 195 20.75 -0.65 -33.77
N GLY A 196 19.56 -0.30 -33.27
CA GLY A 196 18.56 -1.27 -32.83
C GLY A 196 18.15 -2.23 -33.92
N LEU A 197 17.67 -1.72 -35.05
CA LEU A 197 17.29 -2.55 -36.21
C LEU A 197 18.43 -3.44 -36.71
N LEU A 198 19.68 -2.99 -36.56
CA LEU A 198 20.84 -3.79 -36.91
C LEU A 198 21.06 -4.91 -35.87
N PHE A 199 21.01 -4.60 -34.58
CA PHE A 199 21.15 -5.60 -33.51
C PHE A 199 20.08 -6.69 -33.63
N GLU A 200 18.83 -6.32 -33.93
CA GLU A 200 17.75 -7.27 -34.20
C GLU A 200 18.12 -8.28 -35.30
N LYS A 201 18.59 -7.78 -36.45
CA LYS A 201 19.04 -8.62 -37.58
C LYS A 201 20.24 -9.47 -37.23
N LEU A 202 21.18 -8.92 -36.47
CA LEU A 202 22.37 -9.66 -36.05
C LEU A 202 22.03 -10.80 -35.10
N ILE A 203 21.07 -10.61 -34.18
CA ILE A 203 20.61 -11.70 -33.30
C ILE A 203 19.99 -12.83 -34.14
N GLU A 204 19.16 -12.50 -35.13
CA GLU A 204 18.60 -13.50 -36.06
C GLU A 204 19.70 -14.19 -36.89
N HIS A 205 20.69 -13.43 -37.37
CA HIS A 205 21.83 -13.97 -38.10
C HIS A 205 22.70 -14.89 -37.23
N CYS A 206 22.98 -14.51 -35.99
CA CYS A 206 23.71 -15.35 -35.03
C CYS A 206 22.97 -16.67 -34.79
N ASN A 207 21.63 -16.64 -34.68
CA ASN A 207 20.85 -17.88 -34.54
C ASN A 207 21.00 -18.79 -35.78
N ALA A 208 21.00 -18.20 -36.98
CA ALA A 208 21.26 -18.94 -38.22
C ALA A 208 22.71 -19.48 -38.30
N MET A 209 23.69 -18.75 -37.77
CA MET A 209 25.09 -19.21 -37.67
C MET A 209 25.23 -20.41 -36.74
N ILE A 210 24.52 -20.44 -35.60
CA ILE A 210 24.53 -21.62 -34.71
C ILE A 210 24.02 -22.86 -35.45
N LEU A 211 22.92 -22.74 -36.21
CA LEU A 211 22.39 -23.84 -37.03
C LEU A 211 23.39 -24.35 -38.09
N LYS A 212 24.40 -23.53 -38.44
CA LYS A 212 25.50 -23.86 -39.35
C LYS A 212 26.81 -24.27 -38.62
N ASN A 213 26.73 -24.69 -37.34
CA ASN A 213 27.88 -25.08 -36.50
C ASN A 213 28.94 -23.98 -36.26
N LYS A 214 28.53 -22.70 -36.25
CA LYS A 214 29.41 -21.54 -35.94
C LYS A 214 29.07 -20.90 -34.59
N GLU A 215 28.91 -21.72 -33.56
CA GLU A 215 28.40 -21.30 -32.25
C GLU A 215 29.31 -20.31 -31.51
N GLU A 216 30.63 -20.54 -31.51
CA GLU A 216 31.59 -19.65 -30.80
C GLU A 216 31.56 -18.21 -31.33
N MET A 217 31.41 -18.05 -32.65
CA MET A 217 31.37 -16.72 -33.27
C MET A 217 30.00 -16.04 -33.04
N ALA A 218 28.92 -16.80 -33.08
CA ALA A 218 27.58 -16.30 -32.78
C ALA A 218 27.48 -15.80 -31.32
N GLU A 219 28.02 -16.57 -30.36
CA GLU A 219 28.12 -16.17 -28.95
C GLU A 219 28.93 -14.88 -28.77
N TYR A 220 30.08 -14.80 -29.45
CA TYR A 220 30.94 -13.63 -29.39
C TYR A 220 30.25 -12.36 -29.92
N ILE A 221 29.56 -12.45 -31.06
CA ILE A 221 28.80 -11.33 -31.63
C ILE A 221 27.64 -10.96 -30.71
N PHE A 222 26.91 -11.94 -30.17
CA PHE A 222 25.82 -11.69 -29.22
C PHE A 222 26.32 -10.94 -27.98
N ASP A 223 27.46 -11.34 -27.41
CA ASP A 223 28.08 -10.62 -26.28
C ASP A 223 28.42 -9.16 -26.62
N LYS A 224 28.91 -8.90 -27.84
CA LYS A 224 29.18 -7.54 -28.30
C LYS A 224 27.91 -6.70 -28.44
N ILE A 225 26.81 -7.30 -28.89
CA ILE A 225 25.49 -6.64 -28.95
C ILE A 225 25.06 -6.21 -27.55
N VAL A 226 25.04 -7.15 -26.59
CA VAL A 226 24.61 -6.85 -25.21
C VAL A 226 25.49 -5.77 -24.59
N ASN A 227 26.82 -5.93 -24.66
CA ASN A 227 27.75 -4.97 -24.07
C ASN A 227 27.63 -3.59 -24.71
N SER A 228 27.32 -3.51 -26.01
CA SER A 228 27.13 -2.24 -26.71
C SER A 228 25.81 -1.57 -26.34
N GLY A 229 24.73 -2.32 -26.14
CA GLY A 229 23.48 -1.78 -25.60
C GLY A 229 23.67 -1.18 -24.21
N LEU A 230 24.41 -1.87 -23.33
CA LEU A 230 24.75 -1.34 -21.99
C LEU A 230 25.64 -0.09 -22.07
N TYR A 231 26.58 -0.08 -23.01
CA TYR A 231 27.42 1.09 -23.25
C TYR A 231 26.56 2.31 -23.63
N GLN A 232 25.62 2.14 -24.57
CA GLN A 232 24.71 3.20 -24.98
C GLN A 232 23.90 3.76 -23.81
N ILE A 233 23.36 2.89 -22.94
CA ILE A 233 22.62 3.33 -21.74
C ILE A 233 23.54 4.08 -20.78
N SER A 234 24.73 3.55 -20.51
CA SER A 234 25.68 4.16 -19.56
C SER A 234 26.17 5.53 -20.00
N TYR A 235 26.29 5.77 -21.31
CA TYR A 235 26.74 7.05 -21.86
C TYR A 235 25.58 8.04 -22.05
N ALA A 236 24.37 7.53 -22.31
CA ALA A 236 23.15 8.33 -22.36
C ALA A 236 22.69 8.83 -20.96
N LYS A 237 23.24 8.25 -19.89
CA LYS A 237 22.97 8.62 -18.50
C LYS A 237 23.21 10.11 -18.22
N ASP A 238 24.30 10.65 -18.75
CA ASP A 238 24.69 12.04 -18.53
C ASP A 238 23.95 13.02 -19.47
N CYS A 239 23.05 12.53 -20.33
CA CYS A 239 22.30 13.35 -21.28
C CYS A 239 21.04 13.95 -20.66
N GLN A 240 20.71 15.20 -21.01
CA GLN A 240 19.48 15.87 -20.52
C GLN A 240 18.18 15.35 -21.19
N SER A 241 18.29 14.55 -22.25
CA SER A 241 17.14 14.12 -23.06
C SER A 241 16.53 12.79 -22.59
N LYS A 242 15.41 12.86 -21.86
CA LYS A 242 14.61 11.69 -21.47
C LYS A 242 14.22 10.82 -22.68
N SER A 243 13.84 11.46 -23.79
CA SER A 243 13.43 10.75 -25.02
C SER A 243 14.52 9.86 -25.59
N LEU A 244 15.79 10.23 -25.45
CA LEU A 244 16.90 9.40 -25.94
C LEU A 244 17.05 8.14 -25.09
N VAL A 245 16.97 8.29 -23.76
CA VAL A 245 17.05 7.17 -22.81
C VAL A 245 15.92 6.17 -23.08
N SER A 246 14.66 6.62 -23.15
CA SER A 246 13.51 5.75 -23.44
C SER A 246 13.65 5.02 -24.78
N ASN A 247 14.16 5.69 -25.83
CA ASN A 247 14.37 5.05 -27.13
C ASN A 247 15.45 3.95 -27.07
N ILE A 248 16.52 4.13 -26.30
CA ILE A 248 17.57 3.12 -26.12
C ILE A 248 17.02 1.92 -25.34
N PHE A 249 16.20 2.14 -24.30
CA PHE A 249 15.54 1.06 -23.57
C PHE A 249 14.56 0.29 -24.45
N ARG A 250 13.72 0.98 -25.23
CA ARG A 250 12.82 0.34 -26.21
C ARG A 250 13.57 -0.51 -27.23
N GLN A 251 14.76 -0.09 -27.65
CA GLN A 251 15.64 -0.91 -28.48
C GLN A 251 16.10 -2.19 -27.75
N GLN A 252 16.52 -2.09 -26.49
CA GLN A 252 16.94 -3.27 -25.72
C GLN A 252 15.77 -4.24 -25.52
N GLU A 253 14.58 -3.71 -25.22
CA GLU A 253 13.34 -4.46 -25.12
C GLU A 253 13.08 -5.25 -26.42
N GLN A 254 13.18 -4.61 -27.60
CA GLN A 254 13.02 -5.29 -28.88
C GLN A 254 14.04 -6.42 -29.10
N ASN A 255 15.31 -6.19 -28.76
CA ASN A 255 16.36 -7.21 -28.85
C ASN A 255 16.06 -8.43 -27.97
N ILE A 256 15.65 -8.21 -26.71
CA ILE A 256 15.25 -9.28 -25.79
C ILE A 256 13.99 -9.99 -26.31
N LYS A 257 13.02 -9.24 -26.84
CA LYS A 257 11.80 -9.75 -27.48
C LYS A 257 12.11 -10.65 -28.68
N ILE A 258 13.24 -10.47 -29.37
CA ILE A 258 13.73 -11.38 -30.43
C ILE A 258 14.34 -12.64 -29.85
N CYS A 259 15.16 -12.57 -28.78
CA CYS A 259 15.68 -13.76 -28.08
C CYS A 259 14.55 -14.72 -27.67
N ILE A 260 13.44 -14.17 -27.20
CA ILE A 260 12.21 -14.92 -26.86
C ILE A 260 11.53 -15.51 -28.11
N LYS A 261 11.52 -14.78 -29.22
CA LYS A 261 10.93 -15.22 -30.50
C LYS A 261 11.70 -16.39 -31.12
N ILE A 262 13.04 -16.34 -31.08
CA ILE A 262 13.90 -17.42 -31.60
C ILE A 262 13.97 -18.63 -30.66
N GLY A 263 13.44 -18.54 -29.44
CA GLY A 263 13.40 -19.65 -28.47
C GLY A 263 14.74 -19.97 -27.80
N ARG A 264 15.72 -19.08 -27.85
CA ARG A 264 17.05 -19.28 -27.23
C ARG A 264 17.05 -18.77 -25.79
N ILE A 265 16.70 -19.65 -24.85
CA ILE A 265 16.58 -19.27 -23.43
C ILE A 265 17.89 -18.77 -22.83
N GLU A 266 19.04 -19.39 -23.13
CA GLU A 266 20.33 -18.98 -22.56
C GLU A 266 20.76 -17.57 -22.99
N TRP A 267 20.44 -17.17 -24.23
CA TRP A 267 20.67 -15.79 -24.69
C TRP A 267 19.76 -14.80 -23.99
N PHE A 268 18.49 -15.16 -23.80
CA PHE A 268 17.57 -14.35 -23.02
C PHE A 268 18.08 -14.18 -21.58
N LYS A 269 18.49 -15.26 -20.92
CA LYS A 269 19.02 -15.23 -19.55
C LYS A 269 20.20 -14.27 -19.42
N LYS A 270 21.21 -14.48 -20.28
CA LYS A 270 22.43 -13.68 -20.35
C LYS A 270 22.15 -12.20 -20.60
N TYR A 271 21.17 -11.86 -21.43
CA TYR A 271 20.78 -10.47 -21.69
C TYR A 271 20.11 -9.84 -20.47
N VAL A 272 19.11 -10.52 -19.90
CA VAL A 272 18.34 -10.03 -18.74
C VAL A 272 19.24 -9.83 -17.53
N GLU A 273 20.13 -10.77 -17.22
CA GLU A 273 21.10 -10.63 -16.12
C GLU A 273 21.97 -9.38 -16.33
N LYS A 274 22.58 -9.25 -17.52
CA LYS A 274 23.49 -8.14 -17.83
C LYS A 274 22.83 -6.77 -17.78
N ILE A 275 21.59 -6.63 -18.30
CA ILE A 275 20.89 -5.34 -18.29
C ILE A 275 20.40 -4.98 -16.88
N ASN A 276 19.95 -5.95 -16.10
CA ASN A 276 19.48 -5.68 -14.75
C ASN A 276 20.62 -5.39 -13.75
N LEU A 277 21.86 -5.74 -14.07
CA LEU A 277 23.04 -5.24 -13.32
C LEU A 277 23.19 -3.71 -13.38
N LEU A 278 22.47 -2.99 -14.25
CA LEU A 278 22.41 -1.53 -14.26
C LEU A 278 21.83 -0.95 -12.96
N ILE A 279 20.99 -1.71 -12.23
CA ILE A 279 20.47 -1.31 -10.91
C ILE A 279 21.62 -0.95 -9.96
N LYS A 280 22.76 -1.67 -10.05
CA LYS A 280 23.97 -1.38 -9.26
C LYS A 280 24.64 -0.06 -9.63
N LYS A 281 24.50 0.44 -10.86
CA LYS A 281 25.27 1.60 -11.35
C LYS A 281 24.50 2.94 -11.28
N CYS A 282 23.19 2.89 -11.06
CA CYS A 282 22.30 4.06 -11.08
C CYS A 282 21.88 4.50 -9.67
N GLN A 283 22.75 4.27 -8.68
CA GLN A 283 22.46 4.30 -7.25
C GLN A 283 22.29 5.71 -6.63
N GLU A 284 22.59 6.77 -7.37
CA GLU A 284 22.50 8.16 -6.91
C GLU A 284 22.07 9.06 -8.10
N ASN A 285 20.83 9.58 -8.07
CA ASN A 285 20.24 10.61 -8.95
C ASN A 285 19.67 10.22 -10.33
N ASP A 286 19.56 8.93 -10.70
CA ASP A 286 19.08 8.54 -12.05
C ASP A 286 17.76 7.74 -12.03
N GLU A 287 16.74 8.28 -11.35
CA GLU A 287 15.39 7.68 -11.30
C GLU A 287 14.85 7.31 -12.68
N ILE A 288 15.14 8.13 -13.70
CA ILE A 288 14.72 7.91 -15.09
C ILE A 288 15.22 6.56 -15.64
N ILE A 289 16.47 6.17 -15.38
CA ILE A 289 17.02 4.91 -15.90
C ILE A 289 16.41 3.71 -15.17
N LEU A 290 16.17 3.85 -13.87
CA LEU A 290 15.53 2.80 -13.08
C LEU A 290 14.08 2.61 -13.57
N ASP A 291 13.31 3.68 -13.72
CA ASP A 291 11.95 3.64 -14.26
C ASP A 291 11.90 2.92 -15.60
N GLU A 292 12.73 3.34 -16.57
CA GLU A 292 12.78 2.73 -17.91
C GLU A 292 13.24 1.27 -17.88
N LEU A 293 14.14 0.89 -16.96
CA LEU A 293 14.56 -0.50 -16.78
C LEU A 293 13.42 -1.38 -16.26
N TYR A 294 12.65 -0.91 -15.27
CA TYR A 294 11.52 -1.68 -14.76
C TYR A 294 10.33 -1.68 -15.71
N ASP A 295 10.11 -0.61 -16.47
CA ASP A 295 9.13 -0.58 -17.57
C ASP A 295 9.50 -1.58 -18.67
N LEU A 296 10.78 -1.66 -19.05
CA LEU A 296 11.29 -2.73 -19.92
C LEU A 296 11.01 -4.11 -19.32
N ASN A 297 11.30 -4.33 -18.04
CA ASN A 297 11.06 -5.62 -17.41
C ASN A 297 9.57 -5.99 -17.36
N MET A 298 8.66 -5.02 -17.20
CA MET A 298 7.21 -5.24 -17.25
C MET A 298 6.77 -5.71 -18.63
N GLU A 299 7.24 -5.03 -19.68
CA GLU A 299 6.99 -5.39 -21.09
C GLU A 299 7.53 -6.78 -21.45
N ILE A 300 8.70 -7.15 -20.91
CA ILE A 300 9.26 -8.49 -21.07
C ILE A 300 8.41 -9.51 -20.30
N GLY A 301 8.09 -9.25 -19.03
CA GLY A 301 7.29 -10.14 -18.20
C GLY A 301 5.93 -10.46 -18.80
N GLU A 302 5.22 -9.45 -19.31
CA GLU A 302 3.94 -9.63 -20.01
C GLU A 302 4.08 -10.56 -21.22
N LYS A 303 5.12 -10.36 -22.04
CA LYS A 303 5.36 -11.22 -23.20
C LYS A 303 5.70 -12.66 -22.82
N LEU A 304 6.36 -12.87 -21.68
CA LEU A 304 6.69 -14.22 -21.20
C LEU A 304 5.45 -14.99 -20.73
N LEU A 305 4.33 -14.31 -20.44
CA LEU A 305 3.07 -14.97 -20.14
C LEU A 305 2.53 -15.77 -21.34
N ASP A 306 3.00 -15.53 -22.57
CA ASP A 306 2.67 -16.32 -23.77
C ASP A 306 3.68 -17.43 -24.11
N LYS A 307 4.63 -17.69 -23.20
CA LYS A 307 5.70 -18.68 -23.37
C LYS A 307 5.56 -19.83 -22.37
N ASP A 308 6.43 -20.83 -22.51
CA ASP A 308 6.52 -21.94 -21.57
C ASP A 308 6.90 -21.44 -20.17
N ASP A 309 6.38 -22.12 -19.14
CA ASP A 309 6.50 -21.73 -17.73
C ASP A 309 7.94 -21.47 -17.26
N ILE A 310 8.92 -22.22 -17.82
CA ILE A 310 10.35 -22.10 -17.51
C ILE A 310 10.86 -20.67 -17.72
N TRP A 311 10.34 -19.95 -18.71
CA TRP A 311 10.82 -18.60 -19.03
C TRP A 311 10.43 -17.59 -17.96
N ILE A 312 9.15 -17.59 -17.56
CA ILE A 312 8.65 -16.66 -16.54
C ILE A 312 9.17 -17.04 -15.15
N GLU A 313 9.26 -18.34 -14.84
CA GLU A 313 9.81 -18.83 -13.58
C GLU A 313 11.24 -18.35 -13.37
N TRP A 314 12.12 -18.59 -14.34
CA TRP A 314 13.51 -18.14 -14.25
C TRP A 314 13.59 -16.60 -14.20
N PHE A 315 12.82 -15.89 -15.03
CA PHE A 315 12.88 -14.43 -15.10
C PHE A 315 12.53 -13.77 -13.78
N VAL A 316 11.41 -14.16 -13.17
CA VAL A 316 10.93 -13.54 -11.93
C VAL A 316 11.80 -13.95 -10.74
N ASP A 317 12.29 -15.20 -10.69
CA ASP A 317 13.20 -15.67 -9.63
C ASP A 317 14.57 -14.99 -9.69
N GLU A 318 15.14 -14.80 -10.89
CA GLU A 318 16.42 -14.10 -11.07
C GLU A 318 16.30 -12.63 -10.67
N LEU A 319 15.25 -11.93 -11.13
CA LEU A 319 15.03 -10.54 -10.75
C LEU A 319 14.77 -10.39 -9.24
N TYR A 320 14.03 -11.31 -8.62
CA TYR A 320 13.83 -11.33 -7.18
C TYR A 320 15.18 -11.47 -6.44
N LYS A 321 15.99 -12.47 -6.80
CA LYS A 321 17.32 -12.71 -6.20
C LYS A 321 18.22 -11.49 -6.35
N LEU A 322 18.30 -10.93 -7.55
CA LEU A 322 19.13 -9.76 -7.81
C LEU A 322 18.71 -8.55 -6.96
N ASN A 323 17.42 -8.21 -6.93
CA ASN A 323 16.90 -7.08 -6.16
C ASN A 323 17.15 -7.27 -4.65
N VAL A 324 16.90 -8.46 -4.12
CA VAL A 324 17.13 -8.78 -2.70
C VAL A 324 18.63 -8.75 -2.36
N SER A 325 19.48 -9.36 -3.19
CA SER A 325 20.93 -9.34 -3.00
C SER A 325 21.49 -7.92 -3.03
N LEU A 326 21.02 -7.08 -3.96
CA LEU A 326 21.40 -5.68 -4.03
C LEU A 326 20.89 -4.90 -2.81
N LYS A 327 19.68 -5.15 -2.32
CA LYS A 327 19.16 -4.51 -1.10
C LYS A 327 20.02 -4.80 0.13
N TYR A 328 20.54 -6.02 0.25
CA TYR A 328 21.47 -6.36 1.32
C TYR A 328 22.85 -5.72 1.16
N ALA A 329 23.33 -5.61 -0.07
CA ALA A 329 24.64 -5.01 -0.35
C ALA A 329 24.60 -3.47 -0.24
N PHE A 330 23.47 -2.84 -0.54
CA PHE A 330 23.30 -1.39 -0.67
C PHE A 330 22.01 -0.93 0.01
N LYS A 331 22.11 -0.04 1.01
CA LYS A 331 20.94 0.42 1.79
C LYS A 331 19.88 1.13 0.94
N ASN A 332 20.29 1.85 -0.11
CA ASN A 332 19.42 2.74 -0.90
C ASN A 332 18.63 2.04 -2.02
N ILE A 333 18.70 0.72 -2.16
CA ILE A 333 17.91 0.01 -3.19
C ILE A 333 16.43 0.03 -2.80
N ASP A 334 15.59 0.56 -3.66
CA ASP A 334 14.15 0.60 -3.42
C ASP A 334 13.48 -0.67 -3.96
N LEU A 335 12.91 -1.47 -3.07
CA LEU A 335 12.25 -2.73 -3.45
C LEU A 335 10.88 -2.49 -4.11
N LYS A 336 10.34 -1.26 -4.08
CA LYS A 336 9.05 -0.94 -4.67
C LYS A 336 8.97 -1.26 -6.15
N TYR A 337 10.08 -1.09 -6.88
CA TYR A 337 10.11 -1.30 -8.31
C TYR A 337 9.92 -2.77 -8.69
N PHE A 338 10.50 -3.68 -7.89
CA PHE A 338 10.24 -5.11 -8.05
C PHE A 338 8.79 -5.45 -7.65
N GLY A 339 8.25 -4.81 -6.59
CA GLY A 339 6.83 -4.93 -6.23
C GLY A 339 5.89 -4.50 -7.36
N LYS A 340 6.17 -3.35 -8.02
CA LYS A 340 5.46 -2.86 -9.21
C LYS A 340 5.49 -3.88 -10.33
N LEU A 341 6.67 -4.39 -10.68
CA LEU A 341 6.85 -5.40 -11.73
C LEU A 341 6.05 -6.66 -11.44
N LEU A 342 6.17 -7.22 -10.23
CA LEU A 342 5.54 -8.49 -9.88
C LEU A 342 4.01 -8.39 -9.91
N THR A 343 3.46 -7.34 -9.30
CA THR A 343 2.01 -7.10 -9.29
C THR A 343 1.47 -6.80 -10.69
N TYR A 344 2.21 -6.07 -11.52
CA TYR A 344 1.87 -5.84 -12.93
C TYR A 344 1.73 -7.16 -13.71
N ILE A 345 2.72 -8.05 -13.61
CA ILE A 345 2.69 -9.34 -14.30
C ILE A 345 1.54 -10.22 -13.77
N MET A 346 1.28 -10.20 -12.46
CA MET A 346 0.14 -10.91 -11.87
C MET A 346 -1.20 -10.39 -12.41
N VAL A 347 -1.41 -9.07 -12.47
CA VAL A 347 -2.60 -8.46 -13.08
C VAL A 347 -2.74 -8.87 -14.53
N LYS A 348 -1.67 -8.78 -15.33
CA LYS A 348 -1.70 -9.19 -16.75
C LYS A 348 -2.00 -10.66 -16.95
N ASN A 349 -1.53 -11.54 -16.06
CA ASN A 349 -1.86 -12.97 -16.12
C ASN A 349 -3.34 -13.22 -15.84
N VAL A 350 -3.94 -12.43 -14.95
CA VAL A 350 -5.36 -12.52 -14.59
C VAL A 350 -6.26 -11.93 -15.69
N GLU A 351 -5.85 -10.85 -16.34
CA GLU A 351 -6.61 -10.19 -17.43
C GLU A 351 -6.65 -10.99 -18.74
N LYS A 352 -5.81 -12.02 -18.90
CA LYS A 352 -5.80 -12.84 -20.11
C LYS A 352 -7.08 -13.67 -20.25
N GLU A 353 -7.62 -13.71 -21.47
CA GLU A 353 -8.80 -14.54 -21.81
C GLU A 353 -8.63 -16.01 -21.42
N ASN A 354 -7.39 -16.52 -21.48
CA ASN A 354 -7.01 -17.86 -21.03
C ASN A 354 -6.08 -17.76 -19.81
N TYR A 355 -6.66 -17.50 -18.64
CA TYR A 355 -5.93 -17.50 -17.36
C TYR A 355 -5.10 -18.79 -17.20
N ASP A 356 -3.80 -18.63 -16.97
CA ASP A 356 -2.86 -19.73 -16.79
C ASP A 356 -2.56 -19.95 -15.29
N LYS A 357 -3.12 -21.02 -14.74
CA LYS A 357 -3.00 -21.38 -13.32
C LYS A 357 -1.56 -21.74 -12.93
N ASN A 358 -0.76 -22.31 -13.84
CA ASN A 358 0.63 -22.67 -13.53
C ASN A 358 1.49 -21.41 -13.37
N LYS A 359 1.35 -20.47 -14.31
CA LYS A 359 2.04 -19.18 -14.24
C LYS A 359 1.63 -18.37 -13.02
N TYR A 360 0.34 -18.39 -12.70
CA TYR A 360 -0.12 -17.80 -11.45
C TYR A 360 0.57 -18.41 -10.23
N ASN A 361 0.65 -19.74 -10.12
CA ASN A 361 1.31 -20.40 -8.99
C ASN A 361 2.80 -20.03 -8.87
N ILE A 362 3.49 -19.89 -10.01
CA ILE A 362 4.89 -19.41 -10.05
C ILE A 362 4.98 -18.00 -9.46
N LEU A 363 4.14 -17.08 -9.95
CA LEU A 363 4.13 -15.68 -9.49
C LEU A 363 3.73 -15.57 -8.02
N LYS A 364 2.72 -16.34 -7.59
CA LYS A 364 2.26 -16.46 -6.19
C LYS A 364 3.40 -16.84 -5.27
N ASN A 365 4.19 -17.86 -5.63
CA ASN A 365 5.32 -18.32 -4.82
C ASN A 365 6.39 -17.23 -4.64
N ILE A 366 6.66 -16.42 -5.67
CA ILE A 366 7.58 -15.29 -5.54
C ILE A 366 6.95 -14.15 -4.74
N PHE A 367 5.64 -13.91 -4.91
CA PHE A 367 4.88 -12.91 -4.16
C PHE A 367 4.88 -13.20 -2.65
N GLU A 368 4.71 -14.46 -2.23
CA GLU A 368 4.83 -14.88 -0.82
C GLU A 368 6.24 -14.57 -0.28
N LYS A 369 7.30 -14.99 -1.00
CA LYS A 369 8.70 -14.76 -0.60
C LYS A 369 9.00 -13.25 -0.50
N PHE A 370 8.50 -12.46 -1.44
CA PHE A 370 8.69 -11.02 -1.46
C PHE A 370 7.94 -10.33 -0.32
N THR A 371 6.69 -10.72 -0.05
CA THR A 371 5.88 -10.23 1.09
C THR A 371 6.58 -10.50 2.42
N TYR A 372 7.06 -11.72 2.63
CA TYR A 372 7.88 -12.05 3.79
C TYR A 372 9.09 -11.11 3.89
N LYS A 373 9.76 -10.84 2.78
CA LYS A 373 10.97 -10.03 2.79
C LYS A 373 10.73 -8.55 3.14
N ILE A 374 9.71 -7.92 2.57
CA ILE A 374 9.41 -6.50 2.83
C ILE A 374 9.06 -6.27 4.31
N THR A 375 8.32 -7.19 4.93
CA THR A 375 7.97 -7.11 6.37
C THR A 375 9.18 -7.28 7.29
N HIS A 376 10.28 -7.90 6.83
CA HIS A 376 11.49 -8.08 7.64
C HIS A 376 12.52 -6.95 7.46
N ILE A 377 12.50 -6.26 6.32
CA ILE A 377 13.42 -5.16 6.04
C ILE A 377 12.83 -3.82 6.51
N ASN A 378 11.49 -3.68 6.53
CA ASN A 378 10.76 -2.47 6.92
C ASN A 378 11.19 -1.20 6.15
N ASP A 379 11.51 -1.36 4.86
CA ASP A 379 11.93 -0.27 3.99
C ASP A 379 10.96 -0.14 2.81
N SER A 380 10.60 1.10 2.48
CA SER A 380 9.77 1.44 1.30
C SER A 380 8.38 0.76 1.25
N VAL A 381 7.89 0.23 2.38
CA VAL A 381 6.63 -0.54 2.46
C VAL A 381 5.42 0.26 1.96
N GLN A 382 5.41 1.57 2.22
CA GLN A 382 4.34 2.47 1.80
C GLN A 382 4.10 2.49 0.28
N ASP A 383 5.17 2.44 -0.51
CA ASP A 383 5.07 2.42 -1.97
C ASP A 383 4.63 1.04 -2.47
N VAL A 384 5.03 -0.03 -1.76
CA VAL A 384 4.61 -1.41 -2.06
C VAL A 384 3.10 -1.60 -1.85
N VAL A 385 2.52 -0.97 -0.82
CA VAL A 385 1.07 -1.00 -0.55
C VAL A 385 0.26 -0.53 -1.76
N ILE A 386 0.72 0.48 -2.50
CA ILE A 386 0.02 0.98 -3.69
C ILE A 386 -0.11 -0.13 -4.73
N TYR A 387 0.98 -0.84 -5.01
CA TYR A 387 1.01 -1.90 -6.00
C TYR A 387 0.22 -3.15 -5.57
N TYR A 388 0.29 -3.50 -4.28
CA TYR A 388 -0.51 -4.60 -3.73
C TYR A 388 -2.00 -4.26 -3.81
N SER A 389 -2.36 -3.00 -3.60
CA SER A 389 -3.75 -2.54 -3.73
C SER A 389 -4.27 -2.63 -5.17
N LEU A 390 -3.42 -2.34 -6.17
CA LEU A 390 -3.80 -2.50 -7.58
C LEU A 390 -4.15 -3.96 -7.89
N TYR A 391 -3.30 -4.91 -7.49
CA TYR A 391 -3.56 -6.33 -7.71
C TYR A 391 -4.76 -6.82 -6.89
N GLY A 392 -4.85 -6.44 -5.61
CA GLY A 392 -5.94 -6.82 -4.71
C GLY A 392 -7.30 -6.32 -5.20
N ASN A 393 -7.40 -5.06 -5.65
CA ASN A 393 -8.65 -4.54 -6.21
C ASN A 393 -9.03 -5.25 -7.50
N GLN A 394 -8.07 -5.52 -8.39
CA GLN A 394 -8.33 -6.21 -9.65
C GLN A 394 -8.95 -7.60 -9.43
N ILE A 395 -8.41 -8.40 -8.50
CA ILE A 395 -8.96 -9.74 -8.23
C ILE A 395 -10.31 -9.69 -7.52
N ILE A 396 -10.58 -8.64 -6.74
CA ILE A 396 -11.86 -8.44 -6.06
C ILE A 396 -12.95 -8.01 -7.04
N GLU A 397 -12.70 -6.97 -7.84
CA GLU A 397 -13.64 -6.44 -8.83
C GLU A 397 -14.06 -7.50 -9.86
N ASN A 398 -13.12 -8.38 -10.24
CA ASN A 398 -13.40 -9.49 -11.16
C ASN A 398 -13.97 -10.75 -10.46
N GLN A 399 -14.21 -10.70 -9.15
CA GLN A 399 -14.78 -11.78 -8.34
C GLN A 399 -14.00 -13.12 -8.35
N TYR A 400 -12.67 -13.06 -8.46
CA TYR A 400 -11.81 -14.24 -8.49
C TYR A 400 -11.51 -14.79 -7.08
N LYS A 401 -12.50 -15.47 -6.47
CA LYS A 401 -12.44 -15.97 -5.09
C LYS A 401 -11.18 -16.78 -4.73
N GLU A 402 -10.73 -17.70 -5.59
CA GLU A 402 -9.51 -18.50 -5.31
C GLU A 402 -8.26 -17.60 -5.17
N LEU A 403 -8.13 -16.58 -6.03
CA LEU A 403 -6.98 -15.67 -6.03
C LEU A 403 -7.04 -14.70 -4.84
N VAL A 404 -8.25 -14.28 -4.45
CA VAL A 404 -8.47 -13.48 -3.24
C VAL A 404 -8.04 -14.24 -2.00
N LYS A 405 -8.43 -15.52 -1.91
CA LYS A 405 -8.01 -16.38 -0.80
C LYS A 405 -6.49 -16.46 -0.71
N ASP A 406 -5.83 -16.75 -1.83
CA ASP A 406 -4.38 -16.83 -1.92
C ASP A 406 -3.70 -15.51 -1.53
N PHE A 407 -4.28 -14.37 -1.93
CA PHE A 407 -3.77 -13.05 -1.59
C PHE A 407 -3.86 -12.76 -0.09
N ILE A 408 -5.03 -13.03 0.53
CA ILE A 408 -5.23 -12.86 1.97
C ILE A 408 -4.23 -13.73 2.75
N GLU A 409 -4.14 -15.02 2.42
CA GLU A 409 -3.22 -15.95 3.07
C GLU A 409 -1.76 -15.48 3.01
N ILE A 410 -1.35 -14.84 1.91
CA ILE A 410 0.00 -14.30 1.75
C ILE A 410 0.22 -13.06 2.61
N ILE A 411 -0.67 -12.07 2.57
CA ILE A 411 -0.47 -10.81 3.31
C ILE A 411 -0.64 -11.00 4.83
N THR A 412 -1.44 -11.98 5.26
CA THR A 412 -1.68 -12.30 6.68
C THR A 412 -0.93 -13.54 7.17
N SER A 413 0.06 -14.03 6.42
CA SER A 413 0.84 -15.21 6.80
C SER A 413 1.49 -15.02 8.16
N GLU A 414 1.42 -16.04 9.03
CA GLU A 414 2.10 -16.03 10.35
C GLU A 414 3.63 -15.93 10.21
N LYS A 415 4.18 -16.23 9.04
CA LYS A 415 5.61 -16.05 8.75
C LYS A 415 5.97 -14.57 8.60
N ASN A 416 5.01 -13.70 8.27
CA ASN A 416 5.25 -12.28 8.10
C ASN A 416 5.44 -11.63 9.47
N ARG A 417 6.34 -10.66 9.54
CA ARG A 417 6.52 -9.87 10.77
C ARG A 417 5.46 -8.78 10.83
N ILE A 418 4.86 -8.59 12.00
CA ILE A 418 4.06 -7.40 12.29
C ILE A 418 5.00 -6.21 12.38
N ILE A 419 4.83 -5.26 11.47
CA ILE A 419 5.68 -4.08 11.35
C ILE A 419 4.99 -2.85 11.92
N GLU A 420 5.79 -1.92 12.45
CA GLU A 420 5.34 -0.61 12.94
C GLU A 420 5.14 0.38 11.76
N ASP A 421 4.35 -0.01 10.76
CA ASP A 421 3.95 0.86 9.64
C ASP A 421 2.42 0.93 9.55
N GLU A 422 1.87 2.11 9.77
CA GLU A 422 0.42 2.35 9.79
C GLU A 422 -0.24 2.00 8.45
N LYS A 423 0.36 2.42 7.32
CA LYS A 423 -0.21 2.19 5.98
C LYS A 423 -0.30 0.71 5.64
N TRP A 424 0.73 -0.08 5.96
CA TRP A 424 0.70 -1.53 5.75
C TRP A 424 -0.39 -2.20 6.58
N ASN A 425 -0.48 -1.86 7.86
CA ASN A 425 -1.43 -2.48 8.78
C ASN A 425 -2.87 -2.11 8.43
N GLU A 426 -3.13 -0.84 8.11
CA GLU A 426 -4.43 -0.38 7.62
C GLU A 426 -4.80 -1.06 6.29
N PHE A 427 -3.85 -1.21 5.37
CA PHE A 427 -4.05 -1.93 4.12
C PHE A 427 -4.49 -3.38 4.35
N VAL A 428 -3.78 -4.14 5.20
CA VAL A 428 -4.13 -5.53 5.51
C VAL A 428 -5.53 -5.61 6.14
N LEU A 429 -5.81 -4.77 7.13
CA LEU A 429 -7.10 -4.74 7.83
C LEU A 429 -8.25 -4.32 6.91
N TYR A 430 -8.01 -3.41 5.96
CA TYR A 430 -8.98 -2.99 4.96
C TYR A 430 -9.38 -4.15 4.04
N TYR A 431 -8.40 -4.88 3.50
CA TYR A 431 -8.68 -6.03 2.62
C TYR A 431 -9.40 -7.17 3.33
N LEU A 432 -9.03 -7.45 4.59
CA LEU A 432 -9.74 -8.43 5.41
C LEU A 432 -11.21 -8.04 5.60
N ASN A 433 -11.50 -6.75 5.84
CA ASN A 433 -12.88 -6.27 6.01
C ASN A 433 -13.69 -6.33 4.73
N ILE A 434 -13.15 -5.89 3.60
CA ILE A 434 -13.88 -5.91 2.31
C ILE A 434 -14.22 -7.35 1.91
N THR A 435 -13.24 -8.24 1.98
CA THR A 435 -13.44 -9.63 1.55
C THR A 435 -14.36 -10.40 2.51
N MET A 436 -14.35 -10.04 3.80
CA MET A 436 -15.34 -10.52 4.78
C MET A 436 -16.76 -10.06 4.46
N GLN A 437 -16.93 -8.81 4.01
CA GLN A 437 -18.24 -8.24 3.67
C GLN A 437 -18.78 -8.80 2.34
N GLU A 438 -17.95 -8.87 1.30
CA GLU A 438 -18.38 -9.34 -0.03
C GLU A 438 -18.64 -10.87 -0.06
N TRP A 439 -17.82 -11.67 0.63
CA TRP A 439 -17.95 -13.13 0.65
C TRP A 439 -18.00 -13.67 2.07
N GLN A 440 -19.06 -13.29 2.80
CA GLN A 440 -19.28 -13.66 4.20
C GLN A 440 -19.23 -15.18 4.45
N GLU A 441 -19.70 -16.00 3.53
CA GLU A 441 -19.69 -17.47 3.70
C GLU A 441 -18.28 -18.08 3.56
N ASP A 442 -17.44 -17.51 2.69
CA ASP A 442 -16.12 -18.05 2.38
C ASP A 442 -15.02 -17.49 3.30
N PHE A 443 -15.07 -16.18 3.59
CA PHE A 443 -14.03 -15.49 4.36
C PHE A 443 -14.51 -14.96 5.70
N GLY A 444 -15.81 -15.00 6.00
CA GLY A 444 -16.40 -14.35 7.16
C GLY A 444 -15.74 -14.71 8.48
N GLU A 445 -15.77 -15.98 8.87
CA GLU A 445 -15.19 -16.43 10.14
C GLU A 445 -13.66 -16.30 10.16
N PHE A 446 -13.01 -16.72 9.07
CA PHE A 446 -11.56 -16.72 8.95
C PHE A 446 -10.98 -15.31 9.10
N ASN A 447 -11.52 -14.33 8.37
CA ASN A 447 -11.03 -12.96 8.42
C ASN A 447 -11.31 -12.29 9.76
N ARG A 448 -12.47 -12.53 10.40
CA ARG A 448 -12.76 -11.96 11.73
C ARG A 448 -11.71 -12.37 12.76
N LYS A 449 -11.34 -13.65 12.79
CA LYS A 449 -10.29 -14.17 13.70
C LYS A 449 -8.94 -13.48 13.45
N ILE A 450 -8.56 -13.30 12.17
CA ILE A 450 -7.31 -12.62 11.83
C ILE A 450 -7.35 -11.13 12.22
N ILE A 451 -8.45 -10.44 11.93
CA ILE A 451 -8.64 -9.02 12.31
C ILE A 451 -8.48 -8.86 13.82
N ILE A 452 -9.13 -9.71 14.62
CA ILE A 452 -9.04 -9.67 16.09
C ILE A 452 -7.58 -9.83 16.55
N ASN A 453 -6.87 -10.83 16.03
CA ASN A 453 -5.47 -11.08 16.37
C ASN A 453 -4.58 -9.87 16.04
N LEU A 454 -4.66 -9.38 14.79
CA LEU A 454 -3.87 -8.24 14.34
C LEU A 454 -4.17 -6.97 15.13
N VAL A 455 -5.45 -6.65 15.34
CA VAL A 455 -5.87 -5.45 16.10
C VAL A 455 -5.34 -5.50 17.54
N LEU A 456 -5.38 -6.67 18.19
CA LEU A 456 -4.85 -6.84 19.53
C LEU A 456 -3.33 -6.72 19.57
N GLU A 457 -2.61 -7.35 18.65
CA GLU A 457 -1.14 -7.27 18.58
C GLU A 457 -0.67 -5.85 18.27
N LEU A 458 -1.28 -5.18 17.29
CA LEU A 458 -0.97 -3.80 16.94
C LEU A 458 -1.27 -2.83 18.09
N SER A 459 -2.32 -3.07 18.89
CA SER A 459 -2.63 -2.25 20.06
C SER A 459 -1.59 -2.35 21.18
N ILE A 460 -0.85 -3.46 21.25
CA ILE A 460 0.28 -3.63 22.18
C ILE A 460 1.49 -2.85 21.67
N ILE A 461 1.74 -2.89 20.36
CA ILE A 461 2.89 -2.27 19.71
C ILE A 461 2.75 -0.74 19.66
N ASN A 462 1.58 -0.23 19.25
CA ASN A 462 1.34 1.20 19.09
C ASN A 462 -0.02 1.62 19.67
N GLN A 463 0.00 2.14 20.90
CA GLN A 463 -1.20 2.55 21.63
C GLN A 463 -1.90 3.80 21.06
N ASN A 464 -1.23 4.56 20.17
CA ASN A 464 -1.76 5.81 19.63
C ASN A 464 -2.60 5.62 18.36
N CYS A 465 -2.46 4.48 17.67
CA CYS A 465 -3.18 4.22 16.42
C CYS A 465 -4.54 3.54 16.67
N ASN A 466 -5.57 4.04 16.00
CA ASN A 466 -6.95 3.58 16.16
C ASN A 466 -7.27 2.39 15.23
N TYR A 467 -6.61 1.25 15.45
CA TYR A 467 -6.91 0.03 14.70
C TYR A 467 -8.24 -0.62 15.09
N TYR A 468 -8.83 -0.22 16.24
CA TYR A 468 -10.12 -0.75 16.68
C TYR A 468 -11.28 -0.33 15.77
N SER A 469 -11.10 0.68 14.91
CA SER A 469 -12.07 1.04 13.87
C SER A 469 -12.30 -0.12 12.88
N PHE A 470 -11.28 -0.93 12.61
CA PHE A 470 -11.31 -2.07 11.68
C PHE A 470 -11.91 -3.36 12.26
N LEU A 471 -12.28 -3.38 13.54
CA LEU A 471 -12.98 -4.54 14.09
C LEU A 471 -14.29 -4.78 13.34
N PRO A 472 -14.74 -6.04 13.23
CA PRO A 472 -15.96 -6.38 12.52
C PRO A 472 -17.16 -5.56 13.01
N GLU A 473 -18.06 -5.22 12.08
CA GLU A 473 -19.34 -4.55 12.37
C GLU A 473 -20.33 -5.54 13.00
N TYR A 474 -19.99 -6.03 14.20
CA TYR A 474 -20.75 -7.03 14.95
C TYR A 474 -22.22 -6.69 15.08
N ASP A 475 -22.52 -5.40 15.25
CA ASP A 475 -23.87 -4.86 15.38
C ASP A 475 -24.71 -5.11 14.12
N LYS A 476 -24.13 -4.94 12.92
CA LYS A 476 -24.81 -5.28 11.65
C LYS A 476 -24.93 -6.79 11.46
N ILE A 477 -23.85 -7.54 11.70
CA ILE A 477 -23.81 -9.00 11.53
C ILE A 477 -24.87 -9.67 12.42
N ILE A 478 -24.93 -9.28 13.70
CA ILE A 478 -25.91 -9.80 14.66
C ILE A 478 -27.33 -9.44 14.23
N LYS A 479 -27.58 -8.20 13.78
CA LYS A 479 -28.91 -7.77 13.36
C LYS A 479 -29.47 -8.61 12.21
N GLU A 480 -28.62 -8.96 11.25
CA GLU A 480 -29.01 -9.75 10.07
C GLU A 480 -29.11 -11.24 10.34
N LYS A 481 -28.25 -11.78 11.22
CA LYS A 481 -28.07 -13.23 11.43
C LYS A 481 -28.35 -13.70 12.86
N LYS A 482 -29.10 -12.94 13.66
CA LYS A 482 -29.49 -13.27 15.05
C LYS A 482 -30.13 -14.65 15.25
N ASP A 483 -30.75 -15.19 14.20
CA ASP A 483 -31.42 -16.49 14.23
C ASP A 483 -30.47 -17.66 13.95
N ASP A 484 -29.21 -17.40 13.57
CA ASP A 484 -28.16 -18.41 13.37
C ASP A 484 -27.42 -18.69 14.70
N PRO A 485 -27.70 -19.83 15.36
CA PRO A 485 -27.10 -20.13 16.65
C PRO A 485 -25.59 -20.37 16.58
N ASN A 486 -25.08 -20.89 15.44
CA ASN A 486 -23.67 -21.20 15.25
C ASN A 486 -22.87 -19.90 15.12
N LEU A 487 -23.30 -19.00 14.23
CA LEU A 487 -22.65 -17.70 14.09
C LEU A 487 -22.71 -16.89 15.39
N MET A 488 -23.84 -16.92 16.10
CA MET A 488 -23.95 -16.26 17.40
C MET A 488 -22.99 -16.85 18.45
N ASN A 489 -22.70 -18.17 18.42
CA ASN A 489 -21.68 -18.75 19.30
C ASN A 489 -20.29 -18.23 18.94
N GLN A 490 -19.96 -18.23 17.65
CA GLN A 490 -18.67 -17.74 17.17
C GLN A 490 -18.43 -16.28 17.57
N ILE A 491 -19.42 -15.41 17.39
CA ILE A 491 -19.31 -13.99 17.79
C ILE A 491 -19.12 -13.87 19.31
N CYS A 492 -19.82 -14.69 20.11
CA CYS A 492 -19.60 -14.73 21.55
C CYS A 492 -18.17 -15.13 21.91
N ASP A 493 -17.63 -16.17 21.28
CA ASP A 493 -16.25 -16.63 21.49
C ASP A 493 -15.23 -15.55 21.10
N GLU A 494 -15.49 -14.84 19.99
CA GLU A 494 -14.67 -13.72 19.51
C GLU A 494 -14.64 -12.55 20.52
N PHE A 495 -15.80 -12.15 21.05
CA PHE A 495 -15.86 -11.14 22.13
C PHE A 495 -15.14 -11.60 23.38
N ASP A 496 -15.34 -12.86 23.79
CA ASP A 496 -14.70 -13.43 24.97
C ASP A 496 -13.18 -13.44 24.85
N GLU A 497 -12.65 -13.74 23.68
CA GLU A 497 -11.22 -13.67 23.38
C GLU A 497 -10.69 -12.23 23.47
N LEU A 498 -11.38 -11.27 22.82
CA LEU A 498 -11.05 -9.84 22.88
C LEU A 498 -10.96 -9.37 24.34
N PHE A 499 -12.01 -9.59 25.13
CA PHE A 499 -12.03 -9.15 26.52
C PHE A 499 -10.95 -9.83 27.35
N THR A 500 -10.73 -11.13 27.18
CA THR A 500 -9.71 -11.87 27.93
C THR A 500 -8.30 -11.33 27.66
N ARG A 501 -7.94 -11.14 26.39
CA ARG A 501 -6.62 -10.61 26.03
C ARG A 501 -6.43 -9.16 26.47
N LEU A 502 -7.47 -8.32 26.38
CA LEU A 502 -7.41 -6.93 26.85
C LEU A 502 -7.25 -6.82 28.37
N ILE A 503 -7.90 -7.71 29.12
CA ILE A 503 -7.73 -7.83 30.57
C ILE A 503 -6.30 -8.26 30.91
N ILE A 504 -5.77 -9.31 30.26
CA ILE A 504 -4.40 -9.80 30.47
C ILE A 504 -3.38 -8.69 30.19
N ASN A 505 -3.58 -7.93 29.11
CA ASN A 505 -2.71 -6.83 28.71
C ASN A 505 -2.97 -5.52 29.47
N ASN A 506 -3.91 -5.50 30.42
CA ASN A 506 -4.31 -4.34 31.21
C ASN A 506 -4.70 -3.09 30.37
N ASN A 507 -5.29 -3.29 29.19
CA ASN A 507 -5.67 -2.20 28.26
C ASN A 507 -7.12 -1.75 28.50
N VAL A 508 -7.31 -0.90 29.52
CA VAL A 508 -8.63 -0.41 29.97
C VAL A 508 -9.35 0.42 28.90
N ASN A 509 -8.63 1.24 28.14
CA ASN A 509 -9.24 2.13 27.14
C ASN A 509 -9.89 1.33 26.01
N MET A 510 -9.16 0.34 25.47
CA MET A 510 -9.68 -0.51 24.42
C MET A 510 -10.78 -1.42 24.94
N PHE A 511 -10.65 -1.94 26.17
CA PHE A 511 -11.70 -2.71 26.83
C PHE A 511 -13.03 -1.94 26.89
N TYR A 512 -13.00 -0.65 27.24
CA TYR A 512 -14.20 0.20 27.22
C TYR A 512 -14.81 0.34 25.82
N LEU A 513 -13.99 0.48 24.78
CA LEU A 513 -14.47 0.58 23.40
C LEU A 513 -15.14 -0.72 22.93
N ILE A 514 -14.58 -1.89 23.28
CA ILE A 514 -15.21 -3.18 22.97
C ILE A 514 -16.53 -3.36 23.73
N LEU A 515 -16.58 -2.96 25.01
CA LEU A 515 -17.83 -2.95 25.79
C LEU A 515 -18.92 -2.11 25.11
N ARG A 516 -18.56 -0.94 24.54
CA ARG A 516 -19.50 -0.11 23.77
C ARG A 516 -19.97 -0.77 22.48
N ARG A 517 -19.10 -1.51 21.78
CA ARG A 517 -19.51 -2.30 20.59
C ARG A 517 -20.48 -3.42 20.96
N LEU A 518 -20.25 -4.12 22.07
CA LEU A 518 -21.18 -5.12 22.59
C LEU A 518 -22.52 -4.47 22.97
N LYS A 519 -22.49 -3.30 23.63
CA LYS A 519 -23.69 -2.51 23.97
C LYS A 519 -24.53 -2.22 22.73
N ASN A 520 -23.91 -1.66 21.69
CA ASN A 520 -24.59 -1.33 20.44
C ASN A 520 -25.22 -2.57 19.80
N SER A 521 -24.51 -3.70 19.83
CA SER A 521 -25.00 -4.97 19.29
C SER A 521 -26.26 -5.48 20.01
N ILE A 522 -26.34 -5.30 21.33
CA ILE A 522 -27.49 -5.71 22.15
C ILE A 522 -28.69 -4.78 21.93
N ILE A 523 -28.49 -3.47 21.84
CA ILE A 523 -29.58 -2.48 21.71
C ILE A 523 -30.32 -2.58 20.38
N LEU A 524 -29.64 -3.02 19.32
CA LEU A 524 -30.27 -3.23 18.02
C LEU A 524 -31.28 -4.39 18.01
N LEU A 525 -31.21 -5.31 18.96
CA LEU A 525 -32.14 -6.43 19.06
C LEU A 525 -33.53 -5.96 19.49
N GLU A 526 -34.57 -6.63 19.00
CA GLU A 526 -35.96 -6.37 19.37
C GLU A 526 -36.42 -7.26 20.51
N GLN A 527 -37.53 -6.89 21.16
CA GLN A 527 -38.09 -7.65 22.29
C GLN A 527 -38.36 -9.15 21.98
N LYS A 528 -38.66 -9.46 20.71
CA LYS A 528 -38.88 -10.82 20.21
C LYS A 528 -37.59 -11.65 20.11
N ASP A 529 -36.43 -11.01 20.07
CA ASP A 529 -35.12 -11.64 19.86
C ASP A 529 -34.48 -12.12 21.18
N LYS A 530 -35.33 -12.58 22.11
CA LYS A 530 -34.98 -12.89 23.49
C LYS A 530 -33.73 -13.77 23.62
N LYS A 531 -33.64 -14.85 22.83
CA LYS A 531 -32.51 -15.80 22.90
C LYS A 531 -31.17 -15.14 22.55
N ALA A 532 -31.15 -14.27 21.55
CA ALA A 532 -29.94 -13.55 21.17
C ALA A 532 -29.57 -12.50 22.24
N GLN A 533 -30.57 -11.81 22.80
CA GLN A 533 -30.37 -10.87 23.91
C GLN A 533 -29.76 -11.57 25.14
N GLU A 534 -30.34 -12.68 25.60
CA GLU A 534 -29.81 -13.47 26.74
C GLU A 534 -28.37 -13.92 26.50
N LYS A 535 -28.08 -14.42 25.29
CA LYS A 535 -26.76 -14.91 24.92
C LYS A 535 -25.69 -13.82 24.89
N LEU A 536 -25.98 -12.65 24.35
CA LEU A 536 -25.05 -11.51 24.38
C LEU A 536 -24.94 -10.92 25.79
N PHE A 537 -26.02 -10.92 26.56
CA PHE A 537 -25.98 -10.49 27.96
C PHE A 537 -25.10 -11.41 28.81
N ASN A 538 -25.03 -12.70 28.49
CA ASN A 538 -24.09 -13.63 29.15
C ASN A 538 -22.63 -13.26 28.95
N LEU A 539 -22.28 -12.57 27.87
CA LEU A 539 -20.93 -12.02 27.74
C LEU A 539 -20.67 -10.97 28.81
N TYR A 540 -21.61 -10.05 29.07
CA TYR A 540 -21.46 -9.08 30.17
C TYR A 540 -21.27 -9.76 31.51
N ILE A 541 -22.08 -10.78 31.81
CA ILE A 541 -21.99 -11.53 33.05
C ILE A 541 -20.66 -12.28 33.14
N GLY A 542 -20.23 -12.94 32.07
CA GLY A 542 -18.93 -13.61 31.97
C GLY A 542 -17.74 -12.66 32.17
N ILE A 543 -17.79 -11.48 31.56
CA ILE A 543 -16.77 -10.43 31.70
C ILE A 543 -16.76 -9.89 33.13
N LEU A 544 -17.92 -9.60 33.70
CA LEU A 544 -18.04 -9.11 35.07
C LEU A 544 -17.45 -10.13 36.04
N ILE A 545 -17.84 -11.39 35.91
CA ILE A 545 -17.29 -12.54 36.64
C ILE A 545 -15.76 -12.60 36.59
N ARG A 546 -15.16 -12.37 35.40
CA ARG A 546 -13.70 -12.41 35.24
C ARG A 546 -13.05 -11.19 35.90
N THR A 547 -13.69 -10.03 35.85
CA THR A 547 -13.12 -8.75 36.27
C THR A 547 -13.30 -8.44 37.76
N VAL A 548 -14.32 -9.00 38.43
CA VAL A 548 -14.57 -8.71 39.86
C VAL A 548 -13.47 -9.18 40.82
N ASN A 549 -12.58 -10.08 40.38
CA ASN A 549 -11.47 -10.56 41.20
C ASN A 549 -10.13 -9.89 40.86
N ILE A 550 -10.08 -9.08 39.80
CA ILE A 550 -8.85 -8.47 39.28
C ILE A 550 -8.43 -7.27 40.15
N GLU A 551 -7.12 -7.01 40.23
CA GLU A 551 -6.57 -5.88 40.98
C GLU A 551 -7.04 -4.52 40.45
N ASN A 552 -7.00 -4.34 39.14
CA ASN A 552 -7.46 -3.11 38.50
C ASN A 552 -9.00 -3.04 38.51
N LYS A 553 -9.52 -2.26 39.46
CA LYS A 553 -10.97 -2.08 39.70
C LYS A 553 -11.72 -1.48 38.51
N LYS A 554 -11.03 -0.74 37.63
CA LYS A 554 -11.65 -0.07 36.47
C LYS A 554 -12.37 -1.04 35.55
N PHE A 555 -11.87 -2.28 35.38
CA PHE A 555 -12.53 -3.25 34.52
C PHE A 555 -13.94 -3.63 35.00
N ALA A 556 -14.07 -3.92 36.30
CA ALA A 556 -15.37 -4.26 36.89
C ALA A 556 -16.31 -3.03 36.91
N GLU A 557 -15.77 -1.86 37.27
CA GLU A 557 -16.53 -0.59 37.30
C GLU A 557 -17.08 -0.22 35.90
N LEU A 558 -16.25 -0.31 34.85
CA LEU A 558 -16.67 -0.03 33.47
C LEU A 558 -17.68 -1.07 32.96
N THR A 559 -17.49 -2.35 33.31
CA THR A 559 -18.44 -3.40 32.92
C THR A 559 -19.80 -3.14 33.53
N LEU A 560 -19.87 -2.84 34.83
CA LEU A 560 -21.12 -2.51 35.52
C LEU A 560 -21.79 -1.25 34.96
N SER A 561 -21.01 -0.20 34.71
CA SER A 561 -21.51 1.03 34.10
C SER A 561 -22.13 0.78 32.72
N ILE A 562 -21.48 -0.01 31.86
CA ILE A 562 -22.02 -0.33 30.53
C ILE A 562 -23.24 -1.27 30.61
N ILE A 563 -23.29 -2.19 31.57
CA ILE A 563 -24.49 -3.01 31.82
C ILE A 563 -25.67 -2.11 32.16
N ASP A 564 -25.51 -1.19 33.11
CA ASP A 564 -26.55 -0.23 33.50
C ASP A 564 -27.03 0.60 32.30
N ASP A 565 -26.10 1.21 31.58
CA ASP A 565 -26.37 2.00 30.37
C ASP A 565 -27.08 1.19 29.28
N THR A 566 -26.84 -0.11 29.18
CA THR A 566 -27.48 -1.00 28.20
C THR A 566 -28.91 -1.33 28.64
N ILE A 567 -29.12 -1.60 29.92
CA ILE A 567 -30.45 -1.89 30.49
C ILE A 567 -31.34 -0.65 30.38
N ASP A 568 -30.83 0.53 30.71
CA ASP A 568 -31.56 1.80 30.58
C ASP A 568 -32.04 2.03 29.15
N GLU A 569 -31.16 1.84 28.17
CA GLU A 569 -31.49 2.08 26.76
C GLU A 569 -32.45 1.02 26.20
N LEU A 570 -32.32 -0.24 26.62
CA LEU A 570 -33.29 -1.29 26.27
C LEU A 570 -34.66 -1.03 26.90
N ASP A 571 -34.73 -0.57 28.15
CA ASP A 571 -35.98 -0.30 28.85
C ASP A 571 -36.70 0.92 28.28
N LYS A 572 -35.97 2.03 28.04
CA LYS A 572 -36.50 3.23 27.37
C LYS A 572 -37.14 2.92 26.02
N ASN A 573 -36.53 1.99 25.28
CA ASN A 573 -37.03 1.53 23.98
C ASN A 573 -38.05 0.37 24.09
N ARG A 574 -38.44 -0.06 25.29
CA ARG A 574 -39.37 -1.18 25.56
C ARG A 574 -38.95 -2.52 24.94
N LYS A 575 -37.64 -2.77 24.88
CA LYS A 575 -37.02 -3.96 24.28
C LYS A 575 -36.76 -5.10 25.26
N ILE A 576 -37.06 -4.90 26.55
CA ILE A 576 -36.91 -5.93 27.59
C ILE A 576 -38.20 -6.75 27.68
N SER A 577 -38.10 -8.05 27.37
CA SER A 577 -39.21 -9.00 27.60
C SER A 577 -39.29 -9.40 29.08
N ASN A 578 -40.45 -9.87 29.55
CA ASN A 578 -40.61 -10.33 30.94
C ASN A 578 -39.58 -11.41 31.32
N GLY A 579 -39.35 -12.37 30.41
CA GLY A 579 -38.37 -13.43 30.62
C GLY A 579 -36.94 -12.89 30.69
N LEU A 580 -36.57 -11.95 29.82
CA LEU A 580 -35.25 -11.32 29.86
C LEU A 580 -35.07 -10.48 31.13
N GLY A 581 -36.10 -9.78 31.59
CA GLY A 581 -36.03 -8.98 32.82
C GLY A 581 -35.77 -9.83 34.07
N ILE A 582 -36.41 -11.00 34.16
CA ILE A 582 -36.13 -11.99 35.23
C ILE A 582 -34.68 -12.45 35.15
N TYR A 583 -34.24 -12.83 33.95
CA TYR A 583 -32.89 -13.29 33.68
C TYR A 583 -31.80 -12.28 34.09
N ILE A 584 -31.97 -11.00 33.71
CA ILE A 584 -31.06 -9.92 34.08
C ILE A 584 -30.89 -9.80 35.61
N ILE A 585 -32.00 -9.84 36.35
CA ILE A 585 -31.97 -9.69 37.81
C ILE A 585 -31.23 -10.86 38.45
N GLU A 586 -31.54 -12.10 38.04
CA GLU A 586 -30.95 -13.31 38.59
C GLU A 586 -29.45 -13.37 38.29
N GLU A 587 -29.06 -13.26 37.02
CA GLU A 587 -27.66 -13.40 36.60
C GLU A 587 -26.74 -12.32 37.19
N ILE A 588 -27.18 -11.06 37.28
CA ILE A 588 -26.39 -10.01 37.95
C ILE A 588 -26.22 -10.33 39.44
N SER A 589 -27.30 -10.80 40.10
CA SER A 589 -27.25 -11.10 41.53
C SER A 589 -26.36 -12.29 41.86
N ASP A 590 -26.34 -13.30 40.99
CA ASP A 590 -25.55 -14.52 41.14
C ASP A 590 -24.04 -14.24 41.19
N VAL A 591 -23.58 -13.16 40.53
CA VAL A 591 -22.19 -12.70 40.61
C VAL A 591 -21.82 -12.29 42.04
N ALA A 592 -22.74 -11.68 42.79
CA ALA A 592 -22.49 -11.30 44.18
C ALA A 592 -22.75 -12.46 45.16
N ILE A 593 -23.66 -13.38 44.84
CA ILE A 593 -24.06 -14.46 45.75
C ILE A 593 -23.07 -15.62 45.72
N TYR A 594 -22.73 -16.12 44.52
CA TYR A 594 -22.05 -17.42 44.35
C TYR A 594 -20.56 -17.32 44.03
N ARG A 595 -20.02 -16.11 43.80
CA ARG A 595 -18.65 -15.97 43.34
C ARG A 595 -17.64 -16.03 44.46
N SER A 596 -16.76 -17.02 44.41
CA SER A 596 -15.69 -17.17 45.38
C SER A 596 -14.69 -16.01 45.29
N ARG A 597 -14.27 -15.52 46.47
CA ARG A 597 -13.25 -14.47 46.63
C ARG A 597 -13.59 -13.12 45.96
N ILE A 598 -14.86 -12.86 45.68
CA ILE A 598 -15.29 -11.53 45.22
C ILE A 598 -14.87 -10.45 46.22
N LYS A 599 -14.33 -9.34 45.70
CA LYS A 599 -13.97 -8.20 46.54
C LYS A 599 -15.23 -7.53 47.05
N GLU A 600 -15.24 -7.18 48.33
CA GLU A 600 -16.37 -6.55 49.01
C GLU A 600 -16.90 -5.30 48.27
N MET A 601 -16.01 -4.48 47.70
CA MET A 601 -16.40 -3.31 46.89
C MET A 601 -17.22 -3.68 45.65
N ASN A 602 -16.92 -4.82 45.00
CA ASN A 602 -17.65 -5.25 43.82
C ASN A 602 -19.04 -5.79 44.20
N VAL A 603 -19.18 -6.43 45.36
CA VAL A 603 -20.49 -6.79 45.93
C VAL A 603 -21.34 -5.54 46.17
N ILE A 604 -20.73 -4.48 46.72
CA ILE A 604 -21.39 -3.18 46.90
C ILE A 604 -21.86 -2.61 45.55
N ASN A 605 -21.01 -2.61 44.54
CA ASN A 605 -21.35 -2.06 43.23
C ASN A 605 -22.48 -2.85 42.53
N VAL A 606 -22.46 -4.19 42.61
CA VAL A 606 -23.55 -5.05 42.09
C VAL A 606 -24.85 -4.79 42.85
N THR A 607 -24.78 -4.66 44.17
CA THR A 607 -25.96 -4.36 45.01
C THR A 607 -26.55 -3.00 44.66
N ASN A 608 -25.70 -2.00 44.44
CA ASN A 608 -26.13 -0.66 44.01
C ASN A 608 -26.82 -0.72 42.65
N LEU A 609 -26.20 -1.36 41.63
CA LEU A 609 -26.81 -1.51 40.31
C LEU A 609 -28.23 -2.10 40.38
N LEU A 610 -28.41 -3.18 41.14
CA LEU A 610 -29.72 -3.81 41.33
C LEU A 610 -30.71 -2.90 42.07
N ALA A 611 -30.26 -2.17 43.08
CA ALA A 611 -31.11 -1.24 43.83
C ALA A 611 -31.55 -0.03 42.97
N ASP A 612 -30.65 0.46 42.12
CA ASP A 612 -30.88 1.59 41.22
C ASP A 612 -32.00 1.33 40.21
N PHE A 613 -32.35 0.06 39.97
CA PHE A 613 -33.49 -0.31 39.12
C PHE A 613 -34.84 0.24 39.59
N LEU A 614 -34.93 0.61 40.88
CA LEU A 614 -36.11 1.20 41.52
C LEU A 614 -35.87 2.62 42.04
N GLU A 615 -34.73 3.24 41.75
CA GLU A 615 -34.50 4.65 42.12
C GLU A 615 -35.40 5.58 41.28
N GLU A 616 -35.91 6.63 41.93
CA GLU A 616 -36.91 7.56 41.36
C GLU A 616 -36.40 8.26 40.08
N GLU A 617 -35.09 8.45 39.94
CA GLU A 617 -34.47 9.08 38.76
C GLU A 617 -34.44 8.17 37.54
N LYS A 618 -34.44 6.83 37.73
CA LYS A 618 -34.34 5.84 36.64
C LYS A 618 -35.67 5.18 36.30
N ASN A 619 -36.43 4.73 37.32
CA ASN A 619 -37.76 4.12 37.19
C ASN A 619 -37.91 3.16 35.99
N TYR A 620 -37.08 2.09 35.93
CA TYR A 620 -37.13 1.14 34.81
C TYR A 620 -38.51 0.48 34.70
N ASN A 621 -39.15 0.68 33.55
CA ASN A 621 -40.53 0.27 33.27
C ASN A 621 -40.70 -1.24 33.44
N PHE A 622 -39.70 -2.03 33.05
CA PHE A 622 -39.73 -3.48 33.17
C PHE A 622 -39.77 -3.98 34.63
N ILE A 623 -39.50 -3.15 35.64
CA ILE A 623 -39.62 -3.54 37.05
C ILE A 623 -40.78 -2.81 37.72
N VAL A 624 -40.91 -1.50 37.50
CA VAL A 624 -41.92 -0.68 38.19
C VAL A 624 -43.34 -1.18 37.89
N SER A 625 -43.59 -1.66 36.67
CA SER A 625 -44.90 -2.15 36.22
C SER A 625 -45.29 -3.55 36.74
N ASP A 626 -44.40 -4.27 37.43
CA ASP A 626 -44.59 -5.69 37.75
C ASP A 626 -44.17 -6.04 39.19
N ASN A 627 -45.15 -6.26 40.05
CA ASN A 627 -44.94 -6.62 41.46
C ASN A 627 -44.20 -7.97 41.63
N THR A 628 -44.33 -8.91 40.70
CA THR A 628 -43.60 -10.19 40.77
C THR A 628 -42.11 -9.96 40.53
N ARG A 629 -41.73 -9.11 39.57
CA ARG A 629 -40.33 -8.73 39.34
C ARG A 629 -39.75 -7.88 40.46
N LYS A 630 -40.51 -6.94 41.04
CA LYS A 630 -40.10 -6.23 42.26
C LYS A 630 -39.78 -7.20 43.39
N LYS A 631 -40.67 -8.17 43.65
CA LYS A 631 -40.48 -9.20 44.68
C LYS A 631 -39.24 -10.06 44.40
N LEU A 632 -38.99 -10.42 43.14
CA LEU A 632 -37.78 -11.14 42.73
C LEU A 632 -36.51 -10.33 43.00
N LEU A 633 -36.48 -9.05 42.63
CA LEU A 633 -35.37 -8.15 42.91
C LEU A 633 -35.05 -8.10 44.41
N TYR A 634 -36.08 -7.95 45.25
CA TYR A 634 -35.93 -7.94 46.69
C TYR A 634 -35.40 -9.25 47.25
N LYS A 635 -35.88 -10.38 46.74
CA LYS A 635 -35.38 -11.71 47.09
C LYS A 635 -33.88 -11.81 46.77
N ASN A 636 -33.44 -11.34 45.61
CA ASN A 636 -32.05 -11.43 45.19
C ASN A 636 -31.14 -10.48 45.98
N ILE A 637 -31.55 -9.24 46.27
CA ILE A 637 -30.81 -8.34 47.18
C ILE A 637 -30.70 -8.95 48.59
N TYR A 638 -31.74 -9.63 49.07
CA TYR A 638 -31.69 -10.38 50.32
C TYR A 638 -30.70 -11.55 50.28
N ASN A 639 -30.68 -12.33 49.20
CA ASN A 639 -29.73 -13.42 49.03
C ASN A 639 -28.28 -12.91 48.99
N ILE A 640 -28.02 -11.73 48.40
CA ILE A 640 -26.70 -11.09 48.46
C ILE A 640 -26.33 -10.78 49.92
N GLY A 641 -27.28 -10.23 50.71
CA GLY A 641 -27.07 -9.99 52.13
C GLY A 641 -26.74 -11.27 52.91
N MET A 642 -27.43 -12.37 52.61
CA MET A 642 -27.13 -13.68 53.20
C MET A 642 -25.72 -14.15 52.87
N SER A 643 -25.32 -14.06 51.60
CA SER A 643 -23.95 -14.38 51.17
C SER A 643 -22.90 -13.49 51.84
N CYS A 644 -23.20 -12.20 52.08
CA CYS A 644 -22.31 -11.31 52.82
C CYS A 644 -22.09 -11.76 54.26
N ILE A 645 -23.13 -12.27 54.94
CA ILE A 645 -23.03 -12.82 56.29
C ILE A 645 -22.18 -14.09 56.27
N GLU A 646 -22.47 -15.02 55.36
CA GLU A 646 -21.73 -16.29 55.22
C GLU A 646 -20.23 -16.08 54.95
N ASN A 647 -19.88 -15.02 54.21
CA ASN A 647 -18.51 -14.70 53.83
C ASN A 647 -17.85 -13.58 54.67
N ASN A 648 -18.50 -13.12 55.75
CA ASN A 648 -18.01 -12.06 56.63
C ASN A 648 -17.67 -10.71 55.91
N MET A 649 -18.48 -10.34 54.92
CA MET A 649 -18.37 -9.09 54.16
C MET A 649 -19.23 -7.98 54.78
N GLU A 650 -18.81 -7.46 55.92
CA GLU A 650 -19.63 -6.57 56.74
C GLU A 650 -19.95 -5.20 56.12
N ASN A 651 -19.04 -4.57 55.39
CA ASN A 651 -19.34 -3.30 54.71
C ASN A 651 -20.33 -3.50 53.55
N ALA A 652 -20.22 -4.61 52.82
CA ALA A 652 -21.23 -4.97 51.82
C ALA A 652 -22.59 -5.25 52.47
N LEU A 653 -22.62 -5.97 53.60
CA LEU A 653 -23.84 -6.19 54.38
C LEU A 653 -24.48 -4.88 54.85
N ARG A 654 -23.68 -3.91 55.31
CA ARG A 654 -24.16 -2.55 55.63
C ARG A 654 -24.76 -1.87 54.41
N ASN A 655 -24.16 -1.99 53.23
CA ASN A 655 -24.71 -1.44 52.00
C ASN A 655 -26.05 -2.10 51.63
N VAL A 656 -26.13 -3.44 51.65
CA VAL A 656 -27.37 -4.19 51.41
C VAL A 656 -28.47 -3.74 52.35
N SER A 657 -28.18 -3.66 53.66
CA SER A 657 -29.13 -3.16 54.65
C SER A 657 -29.57 -1.75 54.31
N ASN A 658 -28.65 -0.82 54.04
CA ASN A 658 -29.01 0.54 53.66
C ASN A 658 -29.93 0.58 52.43
N ARG A 659 -29.62 -0.19 51.37
CA ARG A 659 -30.43 -0.27 50.15
C ARG A 659 -31.82 -0.85 50.43
N MET A 660 -31.94 -1.91 51.22
CA MET A 660 -33.25 -2.44 51.64
C MET A 660 -34.09 -1.39 52.37
N GLY A 661 -33.47 -0.55 53.21
CA GLY A 661 -34.18 0.51 53.95
C GLY A 661 -34.80 1.53 53.01
N TRP A 662 -34.05 1.96 52.00
CA TRP A 662 -34.55 2.84 50.95
C TRP A 662 -35.64 2.18 50.11
N LEU A 663 -35.51 0.89 49.78
CA LEU A 663 -36.55 0.15 49.06
C LEU A 663 -37.85 0.03 49.86
N ILE A 664 -37.79 -0.13 51.19
CA ILE A 664 -38.99 -0.13 52.04
C ILE A 664 -39.66 1.25 52.03
N ILE A 665 -38.88 2.32 52.20
CA ILE A 665 -39.40 3.70 52.15
C ILE A 665 -40.03 3.98 50.79
N GLY A 666 -39.35 3.62 49.69
CA GLY A 666 -39.87 3.77 48.33
C GLY A 666 -41.16 2.99 48.12
N SER A 667 -41.24 1.76 48.64
CA SER A 667 -42.44 0.93 48.57
C SER A 667 -43.63 1.57 49.31
N LEU A 668 -43.38 2.21 50.47
CA LEU A 668 -44.39 2.96 51.22
C LEU A 668 -44.84 4.23 50.47
N ASN A 669 -43.89 4.98 49.89
CA ASN A 669 -44.18 6.20 49.13
C ASN A 669 -44.98 5.92 47.86
N ASN A 670 -44.59 4.89 47.10
CA ASN A 670 -45.22 4.50 45.84
C ASN A 670 -46.55 3.77 46.04
N SER A 671 -46.99 3.54 47.28
CA SER A 671 -48.21 2.79 47.63
C SER A 671 -48.26 1.42 46.94
N ASP A 672 -47.11 0.73 46.93
CA ASP A 672 -47.04 -0.66 46.45
C ASP A 672 -47.99 -1.58 47.23
N SER A 673 -48.26 -2.77 46.69
CA SER A 673 -49.15 -3.73 47.36
C SER A 673 -48.66 -4.07 48.78
N PRO A 674 -49.55 -4.13 49.79
CA PRO A 674 -49.14 -4.43 51.17
C PRO A 674 -48.32 -5.72 51.33
N ASP A 675 -48.58 -6.72 50.49
CA ASP A 675 -47.83 -7.99 50.47
C ASP A 675 -46.36 -7.81 50.12
N LEU A 676 -46.05 -6.90 49.21
CA LEU A 676 -44.69 -6.60 48.73
C LEU A 676 -43.89 -5.87 49.82
N THR A 677 -44.47 -4.84 50.42
CA THR A 677 -43.85 -4.08 51.52
C THR A 677 -43.66 -4.96 52.75
N ASN A 678 -44.64 -5.81 53.08
CA ASN A 678 -44.49 -6.80 54.15
C ASN A 678 -43.37 -7.79 53.87
N TYR A 679 -43.28 -8.30 52.64
CA TYR A 679 -42.21 -9.23 52.24
C TYR A 679 -40.82 -8.61 52.44
N LEU A 680 -40.61 -7.35 52.02
CA LEU A 680 -39.35 -6.63 52.24
C LEU A 680 -38.99 -6.53 53.73
N ILE A 681 -39.93 -6.04 54.55
CA ILE A 681 -39.73 -5.89 56.00
C ILE A 681 -39.39 -7.24 56.62
N ASP A 682 -40.13 -8.30 56.27
CA ASP A 682 -39.91 -9.64 56.82
C ASP A 682 -38.52 -10.19 56.42
N ARG A 683 -38.07 -9.95 55.17
CA ARG A 683 -36.71 -10.32 54.73
C ARG A 683 -35.62 -9.53 55.46
N THR A 684 -35.80 -8.24 55.69
CA THR A 684 -34.81 -7.43 56.44
C THR A 684 -34.73 -7.83 57.91
N ILE A 685 -35.87 -8.15 58.54
CA ILE A 685 -35.93 -8.70 59.90
C ILE A 685 -35.16 -10.02 59.99
N ASP A 686 -35.38 -10.90 59.02
CA ASP A 686 -34.70 -12.19 58.92
C ASP A 686 -33.18 -12.01 58.78
N LEU A 687 -32.75 -11.14 57.86
CA LEU A 687 -31.34 -10.78 57.66
C LEU A 687 -30.67 -10.29 58.97
N PHE A 688 -31.36 -9.43 59.73
CA PHE A 688 -30.85 -8.91 61.00
C PHE A 688 -30.74 -9.99 62.08
N LYS A 689 -31.74 -10.87 62.20
CA LYS A 689 -31.69 -11.99 63.17
C LYS A 689 -30.55 -12.94 62.85
N ILE A 690 -30.35 -13.27 61.58
CA ILE A 690 -29.28 -14.17 61.15
C ILE A 690 -27.92 -13.52 61.37
N ALA A 691 -27.74 -12.24 61.03
CA ALA A 691 -26.49 -11.52 61.26
C ALA A 691 -26.07 -11.55 62.74
N LYS A 692 -27.03 -11.41 63.67
CA LYS A 692 -26.75 -11.57 65.11
C LYS A 692 -26.35 -12.99 65.51
N ASN A 693 -27.09 -13.97 65.01
CA ASN A 693 -26.85 -15.37 65.34
C ASN A 693 -25.51 -15.88 64.79
N MET A 694 -25.00 -15.25 63.72
CA MET A 694 -23.71 -15.57 63.09
C MET A 694 -22.55 -14.69 63.60
N GLU A 695 -22.72 -14.00 64.73
CA GLU A 695 -21.65 -13.24 65.40
C GLU A 695 -21.00 -12.14 64.53
N ILE A 696 -21.73 -11.54 63.60
CA ILE A 696 -21.30 -10.33 62.88
C ILE A 696 -20.98 -9.21 63.89
N SER A 697 -20.01 -8.33 63.58
CA SER A 697 -19.58 -7.33 64.55
C SER A 697 -20.71 -6.45 65.07
N GLU A 698 -20.59 -6.07 66.34
CA GLU A 698 -21.53 -5.19 67.03
C GLU A 698 -21.76 -3.88 66.26
N LYS A 699 -20.71 -3.34 65.64
CA LYS A 699 -20.80 -2.13 64.80
C LYS A 699 -21.73 -2.33 63.61
N THR A 700 -21.68 -3.49 62.96
CA THR A 700 -22.53 -3.81 61.81
C THR A 700 -23.95 -4.13 62.24
N ILE A 701 -24.14 -4.82 63.37
CA ILE A 701 -25.47 -5.06 63.97
C ILE A 701 -26.16 -3.72 64.28
N VAL A 702 -25.45 -2.79 64.95
CA VAL A 702 -25.97 -1.43 65.23
C VAL A 702 -26.23 -0.66 63.93
N PHE A 703 -25.40 -0.81 62.89
CA PHE A 703 -25.66 -0.18 61.60
C PHE A 703 -26.93 -0.71 60.93
N ILE A 704 -27.13 -2.04 60.89
CA ILE A 704 -28.36 -2.64 60.35
C ILE A 704 -29.57 -2.17 61.17
N MET A 705 -29.42 -2.03 62.48
CA MET A 705 -30.46 -1.48 63.36
C MET A 705 -30.88 -0.05 62.98
N THR A 706 -29.99 0.74 62.36
CA THR A 706 -30.35 2.08 61.86
C THR A 706 -31.43 2.03 60.78
N LEU A 707 -31.55 0.94 60.02
CA LEU A 707 -32.66 0.77 59.08
C LEU A 707 -33.99 0.73 59.82
N PHE A 708 -34.10 -0.10 60.85
CA PHE A 708 -35.36 -0.29 61.58
C PHE A 708 -35.77 0.99 62.30
N THR A 709 -34.83 1.72 62.89
CA THR A 709 -35.13 2.99 63.55
C THR A 709 -35.55 4.07 62.54
N THR A 710 -34.91 4.11 61.37
CA THR A 710 -35.24 5.05 60.29
C THR A 710 -36.61 4.76 59.68
N VAL A 711 -36.84 3.52 59.23
CA VAL A 711 -38.10 3.09 58.63
C VAL A 711 -39.24 3.17 59.66
N GLY A 712 -38.99 2.77 60.92
CA GLY A 712 -39.97 2.90 62.00
C GLY A 712 -40.35 4.36 62.28
N THR A 713 -39.37 5.26 62.30
CA THR A 713 -39.62 6.71 62.38
C THR A 713 -40.43 7.19 61.18
N PHE A 714 -40.12 6.71 59.97
CA PHE A 714 -40.87 7.04 58.75
C PHE A 714 -42.33 6.59 58.84
N CYS A 715 -42.60 5.39 59.34
CA CYS A 715 -43.96 4.88 59.55
C CYS A 715 -44.78 5.73 60.55
N CYS A 716 -44.15 6.57 61.36
CA CYS A 716 -44.86 7.48 62.26
C CYS A 716 -45.50 8.68 61.54
N LYS A 717 -45.15 8.93 60.27
CA LYS A 717 -45.69 10.03 59.43
C LYS A 717 -47.19 9.90 59.17
N ASP A 718 -47.67 8.68 58.93
CA ASP A 718 -49.06 8.42 58.52
C ASP A 718 -49.63 7.20 59.27
N PRO A 719 -50.82 7.31 59.91
CA PRO A 719 -51.49 6.19 60.57
C PRO A 719 -51.64 4.92 59.71
N LYS A 720 -51.71 5.05 58.38
CA LYS A 720 -51.82 3.87 57.49
C LYS A 720 -50.61 2.93 57.58
N TYR A 721 -49.47 3.40 58.06
CA TYR A 721 -48.25 2.61 58.21
C TYR A 721 -48.13 1.90 59.57
N ILE A 722 -49.15 2.00 60.45
CA ILE A 722 -49.12 1.43 61.80
C ILE A 722 -48.84 -0.09 61.81
N GLY A 723 -49.34 -0.82 60.81
CA GLY A 723 -49.11 -2.27 60.68
C GLY A 723 -47.62 -2.62 60.51
N TYR A 724 -46.91 -1.84 59.69
CA TYR A 724 -45.48 -1.98 59.46
C TYR A 724 -44.66 -1.52 60.68
N LEU A 725 -45.08 -0.42 61.32
CA LEU A 725 -44.48 0.06 62.57
C LEU A 725 -44.51 -1.03 63.66
N ASN A 726 -45.65 -1.70 63.84
CA ASN A 726 -45.80 -2.76 64.84
C ASN A 726 -44.81 -3.92 64.62
N LYS A 727 -44.57 -4.32 63.36
CA LYS A 727 -43.58 -5.35 63.03
C LYS A 727 -42.16 -4.91 63.41
N ILE A 728 -41.80 -3.67 63.08
CA ILE A 728 -40.48 -3.10 63.38
C ILE A 728 -40.25 -3.01 64.89
N LEU A 729 -41.23 -2.48 65.64
CA LEU A 729 -41.16 -2.40 67.10
C LEU A 729 -41.04 -3.79 67.74
N GLY A 730 -41.76 -4.79 67.22
CA GLY A 730 -41.68 -6.17 67.71
C GLY A 730 -40.28 -6.79 67.62
N VAL A 731 -39.45 -6.34 66.68
CA VAL A 731 -38.05 -6.79 66.57
C VAL A 731 -37.15 -6.03 67.54
N LEU A 732 -37.28 -4.70 67.57
CA LEU A 732 -36.44 -3.83 68.40
C LEU A 732 -36.64 -4.02 69.91
N LYS A 733 -37.82 -4.45 70.37
CA LYS A 733 -38.04 -4.71 71.80
C LYS A 733 -37.20 -5.86 72.37
N ASN A 734 -36.82 -6.81 71.51
CA ASN A 734 -36.02 -7.96 71.91
C ASN A 734 -34.51 -7.61 71.92
N ASP A 735 -34.16 -6.32 71.83
CA ASP A 735 -32.80 -5.80 71.76
C ASP A 735 -32.44 -4.91 72.95
N GLU A 736 -31.14 -4.75 73.20
CA GLU A 736 -30.63 -3.84 74.21
C GLU A 736 -30.94 -2.38 73.86
N TYR A 737 -31.67 -1.69 74.74
CA TYR A 737 -32.07 -0.30 74.57
C TYR A 737 -30.89 0.65 74.26
N GLY A 738 -29.69 0.36 74.78
CA GLY A 738 -28.47 1.12 74.48
C GLY A 738 -28.06 1.07 73.00
N ARG A 739 -28.20 -0.08 72.33
CA ARG A 739 -27.91 -0.24 70.90
C ARG A 739 -28.91 0.52 70.06
N ILE A 740 -30.20 0.44 70.43
CA ILE A 740 -31.29 1.14 69.76
C ILE A 740 -31.10 2.65 69.83
N LYS A 741 -30.75 3.17 71.02
CA LYS A 741 -30.44 4.59 71.22
C LYS A 741 -29.26 5.02 70.34
N THR A 742 -28.19 4.22 70.30
CA THR A 742 -27.03 4.50 69.45
C THR A 742 -27.40 4.52 67.96
N ALA A 743 -28.20 3.57 67.50
CA ALA A 743 -28.67 3.52 66.11
C ALA A 743 -29.53 4.74 65.72
N ILE A 744 -30.37 5.23 66.64
CA ILE A 744 -31.16 6.47 66.44
C ILE A 744 -30.22 7.67 66.36
N GLU A 745 -29.28 7.81 67.31
CA GLU A 745 -28.37 8.96 67.37
C GLU A 745 -27.47 9.05 66.14
N LEU A 746 -27.02 7.92 65.57
CA LEU A 746 -26.24 7.86 64.34
C LEU A 746 -26.95 8.47 63.11
N ARG A 747 -28.29 8.52 63.11
CA ARG A 747 -29.09 9.04 61.99
C ARG A 747 -29.81 10.34 62.31
N THR A 748 -29.80 10.82 63.56
CA THR A 748 -30.58 12.00 63.98
C THR A 748 -29.74 13.17 64.48
N ARG A 749 -28.43 12.98 64.71
CA ARG A 749 -27.51 14.08 65.05
C ARG A 749 -26.92 14.70 63.78
N GLU A 750 -27.23 15.98 63.53
CA GLU A 750 -26.61 16.86 62.53
C GLU A 750 -26.54 16.31 61.08
N ASN A 751 -27.68 15.94 60.47
CA ASN A 751 -27.71 15.54 59.06
C ASN A 751 -29.01 15.95 58.33
N ASN A 752 -28.89 16.91 57.40
CA ASN A 752 -29.98 17.49 56.60
C ASN A 752 -30.69 16.48 55.67
N MET A 753 -30.10 15.32 55.40
CA MET A 753 -30.71 14.27 54.57
C MET A 753 -32.00 13.72 55.20
N TRP A 754 -31.98 13.52 56.52
CA TRP A 754 -33.11 12.96 57.25
C TRP A 754 -34.24 13.98 57.41
N ASP A 755 -33.89 15.26 57.59
CA ASP A 755 -34.87 16.34 57.58
C ASP A 755 -35.63 16.42 56.26
N LYS A 756 -34.98 16.17 55.12
CA LYS A 756 -35.70 16.06 53.84
C LYS A 756 -36.64 14.84 53.82
N LEU A 757 -36.17 13.66 54.22
CA LEU A 757 -36.98 12.44 54.24
C LEU A 757 -38.24 12.59 55.14
N PHE A 758 -38.08 13.26 56.27
CA PHE A 758 -39.12 13.46 57.28
C PHE A 758 -39.86 14.79 57.16
N GLU A 759 -39.71 15.52 56.05
CA GLU A 759 -40.40 16.79 55.76
C GLU A 759 -40.23 17.84 56.87
N GLY A 760 -39.01 17.95 57.42
CA GLY A 760 -38.66 18.88 58.50
C GLY A 760 -39.09 18.43 59.90
N ASN A 761 -39.74 17.26 60.04
CA ASN A 761 -40.31 16.78 61.31
C ASN A 761 -39.48 15.69 62.00
N THR A 762 -38.19 15.57 61.69
CA THR A 762 -37.31 14.50 62.21
C THR A 762 -37.41 14.34 63.72
N GLN A 763 -37.23 15.43 64.49
CA GLN A 763 -37.25 15.35 65.96
C GLN A 763 -38.61 14.90 66.51
N GLN A 764 -39.71 15.41 65.97
CA GLN A 764 -41.07 15.07 66.41
C GLN A 764 -41.39 13.60 66.11
N LEU A 765 -41.10 13.13 64.90
CA LEU A 765 -41.37 11.76 64.49
C LEU A 765 -40.49 10.76 65.23
N THR A 766 -39.22 11.08 65.48
CA THR A 766 -38.33 10.24 66.29
C THR A 766 -38.83 10.16 67.74
N GLN A 767 -39.30 11.26 68.33
CA GLN A 767 -39.90 11.23 69.67
C GLN A 767 -41.17 10.37 69.71
N LYS A 768 -42.03 10.47 68.69
CA LYS A 768 -43.23 9.62 68.55
C LYS A 768 -42.85 8.14 68.46
N PHE A 769 -41.87 7.81 67.64
CA PHE A 769 -41.33 6.45 67.52
C PHE A 769 -40.78 5.92 68.86
N LEU A 770 -39.98 6.73 69.57
CA LEU A 770 -39.44 6.37 70.88
C LEU A 770 -40.53 6.17 71.94
N LYS A 771 -41.62 6.93 71.88
CA LYS A 771 -42.77 6.76 72.77
C LYS A 771 -43.47 5.43 72.50
N GLU A 772 -43.77 5.12 71.24
CA GLU A 772 -44.35 3.83 70.85
C GLU A 772 -43.46 2.62 71.18
N LEU A 773 -42.14 2.80 71.19
CA LEU A 773 -41.19 1.77 71.62
C LEU A 773 -41.18 1.55 73.15
N ARG A 774 -41.52 2.58 73.95
CA ARG A 774 -41.58 2.50 75.43
C ARG A 774 -42.93 2.05 75.97
N ASP A 775 -44.01 2.40 75.28
CA ASP A 775 -45.39 2.21 75.74
C ASP A 775 -45.92 0.77 75.48
N ARG A 776 -45.08 -0.14 75.00
CA ARG A 776 -45.38 -1.57 74.82
C ARG A 776 -44.13 -2.41 75.00
#